data_AF-X5QQI6-F1
#
_entry.id   AF-X5QQI6-F1
#
_cell.length_a   1.000
_cell.length_b   1.000
_cell.length_c   1.000
_cell.angle_alpha   90.00
_cell.angle_beta   90.00
_cell.angle_gamma   90.00
#
_symmetry.space_group_name_H-M   'P 1'
#
loop_
_entity.id
_entity.type
_entity.pdbx_description
1 polymer ?
#
loop_
_entity_poly.entity_id
_entity_poly.type
_entity_poly.pdbx_seq_one_letter_code
_entity_poly.pdbx_strand_id
1 'polypeptide(L)'
;MFLDADDWVDASFLAKMLAALEAAPDAVAAYCGSRRVMPDGELTQSSIATEVAIQPFETFARRCAIRTHALLVDRKTIAELGGFDVSLRTCEDWDLWQRLARLGKHWVMVDEPLAFYRVSPNSLSRNSTQMLADAEIVIARGFSADPRVKHPASAHANGATDANGHTASEALAWFALWNAASDCGCGSRSINPQSLRTLPAGRKWAREIAKVAVDGLMVGSLSVPAQLAARWDRFGGSLTELIIELGKVWNNPDAARRVQYHFEQMLLDVDDLAAPRRLARTLGIRVDARNPASIEVPEGIDQIYAHLMMDGQIEALVQFGVLGRVTRRHWIELILNFVPPERPMHSAARLARRSPVDAPQKGAGADKSNMFAAEALLSMAGRRSDRDSHFGKLAGLAADAQALVRSSAETKEPFTAPRRARAADGRDNDRTSFWNRHFATEDPWNYGSPYEQEKYERQLEILPAGPIGRALELACAEGHFTRQLAPRVGHLTATDISAVAVGRARARCSDQPNVEFGLLDFSADTLPGEMDLIVCSEVLYYLDDLADVRRIAKKLIEALAPGGSFISAHAFVLRDNVGRTGFDWNTFGAQAISETLAATDGLVLEQSIQTELYRIDRFRRLSPGDVATEPMVDHVPIRAPVEIGVARNIVWGGARALRRDVAHSERRQRIPVLMYHSVADEGPAALARFRLAPAAFASQMAWLRANGFHAIRSEQLEWFIVNRQPFVGRPVLITFDDGFQNFADHAWPALRTNDLTAEVFLVTDLVGESAQWDAYSGPPTQLMDAGTVRRLAGEGAFFGSHLATHRAIDGLSSSDLAAELLRSRMFIERWTGRPTTAFAAPFSVTDRRLGRLAKECGYRIGFGGRHGPADLDCDPIDLPRIEIRGDHSLDDFVGKVEAVLA
;
A
#
# COMPACT_ATOMS: atom_id res chain seq x y z
N MET A 1 -24.13 -10.41 -49.62
CA MET A 1 -24.55 -9.16 -48.95
C MET A 1 -26.02 -9.31 -48.62
N PHE A 2 -26.39 -9.00 -47.39
CA PHE A 2 -27.78 -8.88 -46.97
C PHE A 2 -28.11 -7.39 -46.86
N LEU A 3 -29.35 -7.00 -47.14
CA LEU A 3 -29.76 -5.60 -47.06
C LEU A 3 -31.22 -5.55 -46.61
N ASP A 4 -31.45 -4.89 -45.48
CA ASP A 4 -32.79 -4.53 -45.05
C ASP A 4 -33.26 -3.28 -45.80
N ALA A 5 -34.58 -3.15 -46.00
CA ALA A 5 -35.14 -2.19 -46.95
C ALA A 5 -34.89 -0.71 -46.59
N ASP A 6 -34.51 -0.41 -45.34
CA ASP A 6 -34.30 0.93 -44.80
C ASP A 6 -32.85 1.23 -44.36
N ASP A 7 -31.95 0.27 -44.60
CA ASP A 7 -30.52 0.34 -44.29
C ASP A 7 -29.66 0.63 -45.53
N TRP A 8 -28.40 1.05 -45.31
CA TRP A 8 -27.45 1.22 -46.41
C TRP A 8 -26.01 0.89 -46.01
N VAL A 9 -25.17 0.76 -47.03
CA VAL A 9 -23.73 0.54 -46.89
C VAL A 9 -22.96 1.66 -47.58
N ASP A 10 -21.71 1.87 -47.18
CA ASP A 10 -20.79 2.77 -47.84
C ASP A 10 -20.55 2.36 -49.30
N ALA A 11 -20.32 3.32 -50.19
CA ALA A 11 -20.07 3.04 -51.61
C ALA A 11 -18.85 2.13 -51.83
N SER A 12 -17.89 2.13 -50.91
CA SER A 12 -16.70 1.27 -50.95
C SER A 12 -16.91 -0.12 -50.32
N PHE A 13 -18.07 -0.39 -49.71
CA PHE A 13 -18.34 -1.64 -48.98
C PHE A 13 -17.98 -2.88 -49.79
N LEU A 14 -18.56 -3.05 -50.98
CA LEU A 14 -18.33 -4.27 -51.77
C LEU A 14 -16.86 -4.42 -52.17
N ALA A 15 -16.20 -3.34 -52.58
CA ALA A 15 -14.80 -3.37 -52.98
C ALA A 15 -13.88 -3.80 -51.83
N LYS A 16 -14.08 -3.22 -50.64
CA LYS A 16 -13.25 -3.50 -49.46
C LYS A 16 -13.52 -4.88 -48.88
N MET A 17 -14.78 -5.26 -48.77
CA MET A 17 -15.20 -6.55 -48.23
C MET A 17 -14.77 -7.71 -49.13
N LEU A 18 -14.85 -7.53 -50.46
CA LEU A 18 -14.37 -8.52 -51.42
C LEU A 18 -12.84 -8.63 -51.38
N ALA A 19 -12.12 -7.50 -51.36
CA ALA A 19 -10.66 -7.51 -51.23
C ALA A 19 -10.20 -8.24 -49.95
N ALA A 20 -10.93 -8.09 -48.84
CA ALA A 20 -10.65 -8.80 -47.60
C ALA A 20 -10.84 -10.32 -47.73
N LEU A 21 -11.90 -10.77 -48.42
CA LEU A 21 -12.12 -12.20 -48.71
C LEU A 21 -11.08 -12.77 -49.68
N GLU A 22 -10.69 -12.01 -50.71
CA GLU A 22 -9.65 -12.42 -51.66
C GLU A 22 -8.29 -12.56 -50.98
N ALA A 23 -7.99 -11.70 -50.01
CA ALA A 23 -6.78 -11.77 -49.20
C ALA A 23 -6.79 -12.90 -48.15
N ALA A 24 -7.96 -13.45 -47.81
CA ALA A 24 -8.14 -14.54 -46.86
C ALA A 24 -8.96 -15.70 -47.47
N PRO A 25 -8.39 -16.52 -48.37
CA PRO A 25 -9.12 -17.54 -49.12
C PRO A 25 -9.77 -18.65 -48.27
N ASP A 26 -9.33 -18.80 -47.02
CA ASP A 26 -9.86 -19.73 -46.02
C ASP A 26 -11.02 -19.13 -45.19
N ALA A 27 -11.28 -17.83 -45.33
CA ALA A 27 -12.37 -17.15 -44.66
C ALA A 27 -13.73 -17.50 -45.27
N VAL A 28 -14.71 -17.78 -44.42
CA VAL A 28 -16.10 -18.02 -44.83
C VAL A 28 -16.89 -16.72 -44.95
N ALA A 29 -16.48 -15.67 -44.24
CA ALA A 29 -17.15 -14.39 -44.27
C ALA A 29 -16.19 -13.23 -43.95
N ALA A 30 -16.48 -12.07 -44.54
CA ALA A 30 -15.92 -10.79 -44.16
C ALA A 30 -16.99 -9.96 -43.44
N TYR A 31 -16.62 -9.27 -42.36
CA TYR A 31 -17.51 -8.36 -41.65
C TYR A 31 -16.84 -7.00 -41.42
N CYS A 32 -17.66 -5.95 -41.28
CA CYS A 32 -17.17 -4.59 -41.02
C CYS A 32 -17.80 -3.97 -39.78
N GLY A 33 -17.30 -2.80 -39.39
CA GLY A 33 -17.95 -1.96 -38.39
C GLY A 33 -19.30 -1.43 -38.88
N SER A 34 -20.16 -1.10 -37.93
CA SER A 34 -21.48 -0.51 -38.21
C SER A 34 -21.74 0.75 -37.38
N ARG A 35 -22.63 1.61 -37.86
CA ARG A 35 -23.14 2.78 -37.12
C ARG A 35 -24.65 2.72 -37.10
N ARG A 36 -25.26 3.09 -35.97
CA ARG A 36 -26.70 3.31 -35.92
C ARG A 36 -27.01 4.73 -36.40
N VAL A 37 -28.10 4.86 -37.14
CA VAL A 37 -28.64 6.13 -37.62
C VAL A 37 -29.93 6.37 -36.86
N MET A 38 -29.96 7.43 -36.06
CA MET A 38 -31.15 7.84 -35.32
C MET A 38 -32.17 8.51 -36.27
N PRO A 39 -33.45 8.63 -35.89
CA PRO A 39 -34.48 9.23 -36.75
C PRO A 39 -34.19 10.68 -37.20
N ASP A 40 -33.38 11.42 -36.45
CA ASP A 40 -32.92 12.77 -36.77
C ASP A 40 -31.70 12.79 -37.74
N GLY A 41 -31.22 11.62 -38.16
CA GLY A 41 -30.05 11.46 -39.02
C GLY A 41 -28.71 11.45 -38.28
N GLU A 42 -28.70 11.65 -36.95
CA GLU A 42 -27.47 11.58 -36.19
C GLU A 42 -26.92 10.14 -36.12
N LEU A 43 -25.60 10.03 -36.16
CA LEU A 43 -24.90 8.75 -36.20
C LEU A 43 -24.24 8.46 -34.85
N THR A 44 -24.40 7.23 -34.37
CA THR A 44 -23.62 6.75 -33.21
C THR A 44 -22.14 6.60 -33.56
N GLN A 45 -21.31 6.38 -32.54
CA GLN A 45 -19.96 5.87 -32.75
C GLN A 45 -19.99 4.52 -33.48
N SER A 46 -18.90 4.19 -34.17
CA SER A 46 -18.74 2.89 -34.82
C SER A 46 -18.72 1.78 -33.78
N SER A 47 -19.40 0.68 -34.09
CA SER A 47 -19.39 -0.55 -33.32
C SER A 47 -18.87 -1.69 -34.20
N ILE A 48 -17.84 -2.39 -33.71
CA ILE A 48 -17.28 -3.58 -34.32
C ILE A 48 -16.91 -4.60 -33.24
N ALA A 49 -17.27 -5.87 -33.45
CA ALA A 49 -16.97 -6.95 -32.52
C ALA A 49 -15.67 -7.64 -32.93
N THR A 50 -14.55 -7.26 -32.29
CA THR A 50 -13.22 -7.80 -32.59
C THR A 50 -13.10 -9.29 -32.21
N GLU A 51 -13.91 -9.76 -31.27
CA GLU A 51 -13.91 -11.14 -30.80
C GLU A 51 -14.40 -12.13 -31.87
N VAL A 52 -15.16 -11.66 -32.87
CA VAL A 52 -15.65 -12.51 -33.96
C VAL A 52 -14.49 -13.03 -34.81
N ALA A 53 -13.43 -12.24 -35.02
CA ALA A 53 -12.24 -12.68 -35.75
C ALA A 53 -11.44 -13.75 -34.99
N ILE A 54 -11.58 -13.82 -33.66
CA ILE A 54 -10.82 -14.73 -32.79
C ILE A 54 -11.62 -16.02 -32.52
N GLN A 55 -12.90 -15.87 -32.16
CA GLN A 55 -13.77 -16.95 -31.70
C GLN A 55 -15.23 -16.70 -32.14
N PRO A 56 -15.52 -16.83 -33.44
CA PRO A 56 -16.82 -16.45 -34.01
C PRO A 56 -17.97 -17.25 -33.39
N PHE A 57 -17.81 -18.57 -33.26
CA PHE A 57 -18.88 -19.42 -32.75
C PHE A 57 -19.20 -19.15 -31.27
N GLU A 58 -18.17 -19.05 -30.42
CA GLU A 58 -18.36 -18.70 -29.00
C GLU A 58 -19.01 -17.31 -28.84
N THR A 59 -18.69 -16.36 -29.72
CA THR A 59 -19.33 -15.03 -29.72
C THR A 59 -20.81 -15.13 -30.09
N PHE A 60 -21.14 -15.77 -31.23
CA PHE A 60 -22.52 -15.91 -31.70
C PHE A 60 -23.36 -16.92 -30.93
N ALA A 61 -22.78 -17.78 -30.09
CA ALA A 61 -23.56 -18.58 -29.15
C ALA A 61 -24.18 -17.72 -28.04
N ARG A 62 -23.61 -16.54 -27.76
CA ARG A 62 -23.97 -15.70 -26.59
C ARG A 62 -24.60 -14.36 -26.92
N ARG A 63 -24.29 -13.77 -28.09
CA ARG A 63 -24.84 -12.48 -28.51
C ARG A 63 -24.90 -12.33 -30.03
N CYS A 64 -25.83 -11.50 -30.51
CA CYS A 64 -25.81 -11.02 -31.88
C CYS A 64 -24.74 -9.91 -32.02
N ALA A 65 -23.58 -10.25 -32.58
CA ALA A 65 -22.41 -9.36 -32.63
C ALA A 65 -22.30 -8.52 -33.91
N ILE A 66 -23.05 -8.86 -34.97
CA ILE A 66 -22.93 -8.25 -36.30
C ILE A 66 -24.32 -7.91 -36.82
N ARG A 67 -24.48 -6.72 -37.41
CA ARG A 67 -25.71 -6.30 -38.09
C ARG A 67 -25.87 -7.01 -39.42
N THR A 68 -27.10 -7.28 -39.82
CA THR A 68 -27.44 -8.04 -41.03
C THR A 68 -26.64 -7.64 -42.28
N HIS A 69 -26.56 -6.35 -42.58
CA HIS A 69 -25.86 -5.80 -43.76
C HIS A 69 -24.38 -5.49 -43.56
N ALA A 70 -23.83 -5.74 -42.37
CA ALA A 70 -22.40 -5.59 -42.07
C ALA A 70 -21.57 -6.83 -42.44
N LEU A 71 -22.18 -7.80 -43.13
CA LEU A 71 -21.57 -9.08 -43.49
C LEU A 71 -21.58 -9.36 -44.99
N LEU A 72 -20.44 -9.85 -45.50
CA LEU A 72 -20.30 -10.43 -46.83
C LEU A 72 -19.88 -11.90 -46.73
N VAL A 73 -20.66 -12.78 -47.35
CA VAL A 73 -20.50 -14.23 -47.36
C VAL A 73 -20.93 -14.75 -48.73
N ASP A 74 -20.35 -15.87 -49.17
CA ASP A 74 -20.72 -16.49 -50.43
C ASP A 74 -22.13 -17.08 -50.39
N ARG A 75 -22.86 -16.96 -51.50
CA ARG A 75 -24.25 -17.38 -51.60
C ARG A 75 -24.42 -18.90 -51.42
N LYS A 76 -23.44 -19.70 -51.86
CA LYS A 76 -23.54 -21.16 -51.86
C LYS A 76 -23.55 -21.67 -50.42
N THR A 77 -22.66 -21.18 -49.56
CA THR A 77 -22.62 -21.54 -48.14
C THR A 77 -23.95 -21.21 -47.43
N ILE A 78 -24.55 -20.06 -47.72
CA ILE A 78 -25.86 -19.69 -47.13
C ILE A 78 -26.99 -20.61 -47.59
N ALA A 79 -27.00 -20.99 -48.88
CA ALA A 79 -27.98 -21.93 -49.40
C ALA A 79 -27.81 -23.34 -48.79
N GLU A 80 -26.58 -23.79 -48.60
CA GLU A 80 -26.27 -25.08 -47.95
C GLU A 80 -26.69 -25.12 -46.47
N LEU A 81 -26.59 -23.99 -45.77
CA LEU A 81 -27.07 -23.84 -44.39
C LEU A 81 -28.60 -23.70 -44.28
N GLY A 82 -29.32 -23.56 -45.40
CA GLY A 82 -30.79 -23.45 -45.43
C GLY A 82 -31.34 -22.03 -45.25
N GLY A 83 -30.50 -20.98 -45.34
CA GLY A 83 -30.93 -19.59 -45.20
C GLY A 83 -31.45 -19.21 -43.81
N PHE A 84 -32.25 -18.14 -43.73
CA PHE A 84 -32.87 -17.67 -42.48
C PHE A 84 -33.95 -18.65 -41.98
N ASP A 85 -34.03 -18.83 -40.66
CA ASP A 85 -35.10 -19.62 -40.02
C ASP A 85 -36.39 -18.79 -39.99
N VAL A 86 -37.30 -19.06 -40.91
CA VAL A 86 -38.56 -18.31 -41.08
C VAL A 86 -39.56 -18.44 -39.92
N SER A 87 -39.28 -19.32 -38.93
CA SER A 87 -40.07 -19.41 -37.70
C SER A 87 -39.75 -18.29 -36.72
N LEU A 88 -38.54 -17.73 -36.79
CA LEU A 88 -38.10 -16.61 -35.97
C LEU A 88 -38.65 -15.30 -36.56
N ARG A 89 -39.16 -14.42 -35.70
CA ARG A 89 -39.63 -13.08 -36.09
C ARG A 89 -38.55 -12.02 -35.90
N THR A 90 -37.64 -12.28 -34.98
CA THR A 90 -36.42 -11.52 -34.72
C THR A 90 -35.27 -12.50 -34.47
N CYS A 91 -34.02 -12.02 -34.45
CA CYS A 91 -32.82 -12.86 -34.23
C CYS A 91 -32.57 -13.92 -35.32
N GLU A 92 -33.24 -13.86 -36.47
CA GLU A 92 -33.04 -14.77 -37.60
C GLU A 92 -31.65 -14.62 -38.22
N ASP A 93 -31.12 -13.40 -38.21
CA ASP A 93 -29.75 -13.07 -38.60
C ASP A 93 -28.75 -13.71 -37.64
N TRP A 94 -28.98 -13.54 -36.34
CA TRP A 94 -28.18 -14.12 -35.28
C TRP A 94 -28.11 -15.65 -35.35
N ASP A 95 -29.25 -16.34 -35.55
CA ASP A 95 -29.30 -17.79 -35.75
C ASP A 95 -28.46 -18.22 -36.96
N LEU A 96 -28.51 -17.47 -38.06
CA LEU A 96 -27.75 -17.76 -39.27
C LEU A 96 -26.24 -17.54 -39.06
N TRP A 97 -25.82 -16.45 -38.40
CA TRP A 97 -24.41 -16.20 -38.07
C TRP A 97 -23.85 -17.30 -37.17
N GLN A 98 -24.65 -17.75 -36.20
CA GLN A 98 -24.28 -18.84 -35.31
C GLN A 98 -24.08 -20.14 -36.08
N ARG A 99 -25.00 -20.52 -36.99
CA ARG A 99 -24.85 -21.70 -37.85
C ARG A 99 -23.64 -21.60 -38.78
N LEU A 100 -23.38 -20.42 -39.35
CA LEU A 100 -22.23 -20.15 -40.20
C LEU A 100 -20.91 -20.32 -39.44
N ALA A 101 -20.82 -19.76 -38.23
CA ALA A 101 -19.64 -19.87 -37.39
C ALA A 101 -19.40 -21.32 -36.91
N ARG A 102 -20.46 -22.13 -36.79
CA ARG A 102 -20.37 -23.55 -36.41
C ARG A 102 -19.60 -24.41 -37.41
N LEU A 103 -19.37 -23.92 -38.62
CA LEU A 103 -18.48 -24.54 -39.62
C LEU A 103 -17.00 -24.49 -39.22
N GLY A 104 -16.62 -23.66 -38.24
CA GLY A 104 -15.23 -23.52 -37.75
C GLY A 104 -14.25 -22.94 -38.77
N LYS A 105 -14.77 -22.19 -39.76
CA LYS A 105 -13.96 -21.49 -40.76
C LYS A 105 -13.56 -20.10 -40.27
N HIS A 106 -12.52 -19.52 -40.87
CA HIS A 106 -12.00 -18.21 -40.51
C HIS A 106 -12.99 -17.08 -40.88
N TRP A 107 -12.94 -15.96 -40.15
CA TRP A 107 -13.73 -14.75 -40.40
C TRP A 107 -12.77 -13.56 -40.49
N VAL A 108 -12.88 -12.75 -41.55
CA VAL A 108 -12.01 -11.60 -41.74
C VAL A 108 -12.70 -10.30 -41.36
N MET A 109 -12.02 -9.49 -40.54
CA MET A 109 -12.52 -8.20 -40.07
C MET A 109 -12.01 -7.07 -40.97
N VAL A 110 -12.92 -6.19 -41.38
CA VAL A 110 -12.63 -4.90 -42.00
C VAL A 110 -12.91 -3.81 -40.98
N ASP A 111 -11.85 -3.22 -40.41
CA ASP A 111 -11.94 -2.24 -39.31
C ASP A 111 -12.37 -0.84 -39.81
N GLU A 112 -13.52 -0.79 -40.48
CA GLU A 112 -14.13 0.42 -41.00
C GLU A 112 -15.66 0.38 -40.82
N PRO A 113 -16.31 1.51 -40.47
CA PRO A 113 -17.76 1.60 -40.35
C PRO A 113 -18.45 1.68 -41.72
N LEU A 114 -18.54 0.56 -42.44
CA LEU A 114 -19.10 0.52 -43.80
C LEU A 114 -20.60 0.21 -43.83
N ALA A 115 -21.23 -0.11 -42.69
CA ALA A 115 -22.66 -0.42 -42.60
C ALA A 115 -23.42 0.59 -41.73
N PHE A 116 -24.58 1.04 -42.17
CA PHE A 116 -25.40 2.05 -41.50
C PHE A 116 -26.81 1.50 -41.23
N TYR A 117 -27.11 1.26 -39.94
CA TYR A 117 -28.34 0.62 -39.47
C TYR A 117 -29.33 1.66 -38.97
N ARG A 118 -30.49 1.78 -39.60
CA ARG A 118 -31.52 2.74 -39.24
C ARG A 118 -32.33 2.26 -38.04
N VAL A 119 -32.42 3.10 -37.02
CA VAL A 119 -33.27 2.85 -35.85
C VAL A 119 -34.53 3.68 -35.97
N SER A 120 -35.70 3.07 -35.80
CA SER A 120 -36.98 3.78 -35.88
C SER A 120 -37.97 3.34 -34.78
N PRO A 121 -39.05 4.11 -34.55
CA PRO A 121 -40.15 3.70 -33.67
C PRO A 121 -40.89 2.42 -34.12
N ASN A 122 -40.65 1.94 -35.34
CA ASN A 122 -41.30 0.75 -35.90
C ASN A 122 -40.33 -0.43 -36.03
N SER A 123 -39.06 -0.30 -35.63
CA SER A 123 -38.09 -1.39 -35.68
C SER A 123 -38.58 -2.59 -34.86
N LEU A 124 -38.45 -3.80 -35.40
CA LEU A 124 -38.87 -5.04 -34.73
C LEU A 124 -38.19 -5.23 -33.37
N SER A 125 -36.97 -4.69 -33.22
CA SER A 125 -36.21 -4.65 -31.97
C SER A 125 -36.90 -3.90 -30.82
N ARG A 126 -38.02 -3.20 -31.07
CA ARG A 126 -38.84 -2.57 -30.02
C ARG A 126 -39.82 -3.51 -29.35
N ASN A 127 -40.03 -4.71 -29.89
CA ASN A 127 -40.86 -5.73 -29.24
C ASN A 127 -39.98 -6.62 -28.35
N SER A 128 -39.67 -6.16 -27.14
CA SER A 128 -38.78 -6.86 -26.20
C SER A 128 -39.25 -8.27 -25.85
N THR A 129 -40.58 -8.49 -25.79
CA THR A 129 -41.15 -9.82 -25.55
C THR A 129 -40.83 -10.79 -26.68
N GLN A 130 -41.00 -10.37 -27.94
CA GLN A 130 -40.64 -11.20 -29.10
C GLN A 130 -39.12 -11.39 -29.20
N MET A 131 -38.34 -10.32 -29.00
CA MET A 131 -36.87 -10.38 -28.97
C MET A 131 -36.36 -11.42 -27.98
N LEU A 132 -36.92 -11.45 -26.77
CA LEU A 132 -36.53 -12.41 -25.74
C LEU A 132 -36.95 -13.84 -26.09
N ALA A 133 -38.16 -14.04 -26.62
CA ALA A 133 -38.64 -15.35 -27.02
C ALA A 133 -37.75 -15.98 -28.11
N ASP A 134 -37.40 -15.21 -29.14
CA ASP A 134 -36.54 -15.70 -30.22
C ASP A 134 -35.08 -15.84 -29.76
N ALA A 135 -34.57 -14.92 -28.93
CA ALA A 135 -33.23 -15.04 -28.34
C ALA A 135 -33.07 -16.29 -27.47
N GLU A 136 -34.09 -16.66 -26.68
CA GLU A 136 -34.05 -17.89 -25.87
C GLU A 136 -33.83 -19.13 -26.75
N ILE A 137 -34.50 -19.18 -27.91
CA ILE A 137 -34.32 -20.26 -28.89
C ILE A 137 -32.90 -20.24 -29.47
N VAL A 138 -32.41 -19.07 -29.91
CA VAL A 138 -31.09 -18.95 -30.55
C VAL A 138 -29.95 -19.25 -29.58
N ILE A 139 -30.05 -18.78 -28.33
CA ILE A 139 -29.06 -19.09 -27.29
C ILE A 139 -29.10 -20.58 -26.94
N ALA A 140 -30.28 -21.18 -26.74
CA ALA A 140 -30.39 -22.61 -26.46
C ALA A 140 -29.76 -23.46 -27.57
N ARG A 141 -29.94 -23.08 -28.84
CA ARG A 141 -29.25 -23.69 -29.98
C ARG A 141 -27.74 -23.48 -29.93
N GLY A 142 -27.26 -22.32 -29.50
CA GLY A 142 -25.83 -22.02 -29.33
C GLY A 142 -25.12 -22.95 -28.37
N PHE A 143 -25.80 -23.37 -27.31
CA PHE A 143 -25.29 -24.27 -26.26
C PHE A 143 -25.72 -25.74 -26.45
N SER A 144 -26.19 -26.12 -27.63
CA SER A 144 -26.55 -27.49 -27.96
C SER A 144 -26.07 -27.90 -29.36
N ALA A 145 -26.17 -29.19 -29.67
CA ALA A 145 -25.95 -29.68 -31.02
C ALA A 145 -27.06 -29.18 -31.95
N ASP A 146 -26.67 -28.67 -33.13
CA ASP A 146 -27.62 -28.15 -34.12
C ASP A 146 -27.65 -29.07 -35.36
N PRO A 147 -28.68 -29.92 -35.52
CA PRO A 147 -28.77 -30.87 -36.64
C PRO A 147 -28.96 -30.20 -38.00
N ARG A 148 -29.24 -28.88 -38.04
CA ARG A 148 -29.35 -28.12 -39.28
C ARG A 148 -27.98 -27.89 -39.95
N VAL A 149 -26.89 -27.99 -39.17
CA VAL A 149 -25.52 -27.91 -39.70
C VAL A 149 -25.00 -29.34 -39.91
N LYS A 150 -24.98 -29.81 -41.17
CA LYS A 150 -24.62 -31.20 -41.52
C LYS A 150 -23.18 -31.58 -41.18
N HIS A 151 -22.26 -30.61 -41.29
CA HIS A 151 -20.83 -30.81 -41.11
C HIS A 151 -20.25 -29.71 -40.20
N PRO A 152 -20.60 -29.70 -38.90
CA PRO A 152 -20.04 -28.72 -37.98
C PRO A 152 -18.56 -29.05 -37.73
N ALA A 153 -17.76 -28.04 -37.37
CA ALA A 153 -16.44 -28.30 -36.84
C ALA A 153 -16.54 -29.13 -35.56
N SER A 154 -15.61 -30.07 -35.36
CA SER A 154 -15.64 -30.98 -34.21
C SER A 154 -15.71 -30.24 -32.87
N ALA A 155 -15.02 -29.10 -32.75
CA ALA A 155 -15.03 -28.23 -31.58
C ALA A 155 -16.39 -27.55 -31.29
N HIS A 156 -17.32 -27.51 -32.25
CA HIS A 156 -18.61 -26.81 -32.15
C HIS A 156 -19.82 -27.74 -32.33
N ALA A 157 -19.58 -29.03 -32.54
CA ALA A 157 -20.61 -30.03 -32.80
C ALA A 157 -21.63 -30.15 -31.67
N ASN A 158 -21.19 -29.97 -30.42
CA ASN A 158 -22.03 -30.08 -29.22
C ASN A 158 -22.52 -28.73 -28.66
N GLY A 159 -22.23 -27.61 -29.34
CA GLY A 159 -22.52 -26.27 -28.83
C GLY A 159 -21.30 -25.62 -28.16
N ALA A 160 -21.51 -24.39 -27.66
CA ALA A 160 -20.51 -23.59 -26.98
C ALA A 160 -20.17 -24.14 -25.59
N THR A 161 -18.98 -23.81 -25.11
CA THR A 161 -18.50 -24.31 -23.80
C THR A 161 -19.00 -23.47 -22.63
N ASP A 162 -19.41 -24.12 -21.54
CA ASP A 162 -19.71 -23.44 -20.27
C ASP A 162 -18.41 -23.13 -19.50
N ALA A 163 -17.57 -22.26 -20.07
CA ALA A 163 -16.35 -21.81 -19.41
C ALA A 163 -16.63 -20.56 -18.54
N ASN A 164 -16.07 -20.54 -17.32
CA ASN A 164 -15.98 -19.35 -16.46
C ASN A 164 -17.29 -18.58 -16.19
N GLY A 165 -18.44 -19.27 -16.13
CA GLY A 165 -19.75 -18.66 -15.84
C GLY A 165 -20.55 -18.24 -17.06
N HIS A 166 -19.96 -18.26 -18.26
CA HIS A 166 -20.59 -17.82 -19.52
C HIS A 166 -21.60 -18.83 -20.10
N THR A 167 -22.59 -19.20 -19.28
CA THR A 167 -23.66 -20.15 -19.59
C THR A 167 -24.72 -19.54 -20.51
N ALA A 168 -25.57 -20.38 -21.11
CA ALA A 168 -26.77 -19.96 -21.82
C ALA A 168 -27.64 -19.00 -20.97
N SER A 169 -27.79 -19.29 -19.68
CA SER A 169 -28.59 -18.47 -18.76
C SER A 169 -27.98 -17.09 -18.48
N GLU A 170 -26.65 -16.96 -18.46
CA GLU A 170 -25.98 -15.67 -18.34
C GLU A 170 -26.11 -14.88 -19.65
N ALA A 171 -25.91 -15.52 -20.80
CA ALA A 171 -26.07 -14.91 -22.12
C ALA A 171 -27.49 -14.33 -22.30
N LEU A 172 -28.52 -15.08 -21.89
CA LEU A 172 -29.90 -14.62 -21.93
C LEU A 172 -30.12 -13.40 -21.00
N ALA A 173 -29.50 -13.39 -19.82
CA ALA A 173 -29.63 -12.27 -18.89
C ALA A 173 -28.95 -10.99 -19.39
N TRP A 174 -27.81 -11.09 -20.08
CA TRP A 174 -27.19 -9.95 -20.78
C TRP A 174 -28.09 -9.38 -21.86
N PHE A 175 -28.74 -10.25 -22.64
CA PHE A 175 -29.70 -9.84 -23.66
C PHE A 175 -30.98 -9.23 -23.05
N ALA A 176 -31.45 -9.79 -21.93
CA ALA A 176 -32.57 -9.25 -21.16
C ALA A 176 -32.28 -7.88 -20.57
N LEU A 177 -31.05 -7.63 -20.07
CA LEU A 177 -30.64 -6.31 -19.62
C LEU A 177 -30.71 -5.27 -20.75
N TRP A 178 -30.22 -5.62 -21.93
CA TRP A 178 -30.29 -4.75 -23.10
C TRP A 178 -31.73 -4.39 -23.46
N ASN A 179 -32.62 -5.39 -23.51
CA ASN A 179 -34.05 -5.18 -23.80
C ASN A 179 -34.72 -4.33 -22.71
N ALA A 180 -34.47 -4.62 -21.44
CA ALA A 180 -35.02 -3.85 -20.32
C ALA A 180 -34.59 -2.38 -20.37
N ALA A 181 -33.32 -2.09 -20.69
CA ALA A 181 -32.84 -0.72 -20.85
C ALA A 181 -33.45 -0.01 -22.07
N SER A 182 -33.67 -0.74 -23.18
CA SER A 182 -34.42 -0.24 -24.34
C SER A 182 -35.88 0.07 -23.98
N ASP A 183 -36.53 -0.79 -23.22
CA ASP A 183 -37.89 -0.57 -22.74
C ASP A 183 -37.97 0.67 -21.82
N CYS A 184 -36.97 0.88 -20.95
CA CYS A 184 -36.84 2.13 -20.18
C CYS A 184 -36.74 3.35 -21.11
N GLY A 185 -35.94 3.28 -22.18
CA GLY A 185 -35.82 4.34 -23.18
C GLY A 185 -37.13 4.67 -23.90
N CYS A 186 -38.00 3.68 -24.06
CA CYS A 186 -39.36 3.85 -24.59
C CYS A 186 -40.36 4.42 -23.55
N GLY A 187 -39.95 4.60 -22.29
CA GLY A 187 -40.81 5.02 -21.19
C GLY A 187 -41.58 3.88 -20.50
N SER A 188 -41.28 2.61 -20.81
CA SER A 188 -41.88 1.46 -20.14
C SER A 188 -41.29 1.25 -18.74
N ARG A 189 -42.11 0.72 -17.82
CA ARG A 189 -41.74 0.35 -16.44
C ARG A 189 -41.88 -1.13 -16.13
N SER A 190 -42.45 -1.93 -17.03
CA SER A 190 -42.65 -3.36 -16.78
C SER A 190 -41.36 -4.11 -17.10
N ILE A 191 -40.57 -4.39 -16.06
CA ILE A 191 -39.33 -5.14 -16.17
C ILE A 191 -39.43 -6.36 -15.27
N ASN A 192 -39.03 -7.53 -15.77
CA ASN A 192 -38.92 -8.73 -14.95
C ASN A 192 -37.49 -8.89 -14.43
N PRO A 193 -37.16 -8.44 -13.21
CA PRO A 193 -35.79 -8.48 -12.70
C PRO A 193 -35.30 -9.92 -12.46
N GLN A 194 -36.19 -10.93 -12.37
CA GLN A 194 -35.78 -12.33 -12.25
C GLN A 194 -35.04 -12.85 -13.48
N SER A 195 -35.31 -12.28 -14.66
CA SER A 195 -34.57 -12.60 -15.88
C SER A 195 -33.10 -12.16 -15.84
N LEU A 196 -32.74 -11.28 -14.90
CA LEU A 196 -31.41 -10.69 -14.75
C LEU A 196 -30.57 -11.36 -13.66
N ARG A 197 -31.12 -12.34 -12.93
CA ARG A 197 -30.50 -12.93 -11.73
C ARG A 197 -29.14 -13.59 -11.97
N THR A 198 -28.92 -14.09 -13.18
CA THR A 198 -27.69 -14.76 -13.59
C THR A 198 -26.62 -13.79 -14.05
N LEU A 199 -26.92 -12.48 -14.16
CA LEU A 199 -25.89 -11.47 -14.38
C LEU A 199 -24.89 -11.48 -13.23
N PRO A 200 -23.59 -11.38 -13.53
CA PRO A 200 -22.59 -11.39 -12.49
C PRO A 200 -22.59 -10.07 -11.70
N ALA A 201 -22.70 -10.16 -10.37
CA ALA A 201 -22.75 -9.00 -9.46
C ALA A 201 -21.36 -8.47 -9.04
N GLY A 202 -20.28 -9.14 -9.45
CA GLY A 202 -18.91 -8.81 -9.04
C GLY A 202 -18.46 -7.43 -9.55
N ARG A 203 -17.60 -6.75 -8.78
CA ARG A 203 -17.15 -5.37 -9.08
C ARG A 203 -16.66 -5.17 -10.53
N LYS A 204 -15.90 -6.13 -11.07
CA LYS A 204 -15.35 -6.07 -12.43
C LYS A 204 -16.41 -5.94 -13.54
N TRP A 205 -17.66 -6.32 -13.25
CA TRP A 205 -18.75 -6.33 -14.23
C TRP A 205 -19.61 -5.06 -14.21
N ALA A 206 -19.50 -4.21 -13.19
CA ALA A 206 -20.38 -3.05 -13.04
C ALA A 206 -20.33 -2.10 -14.24
N ARG A 207 -19.12 -1.87 -14.80
CA ARG A 207 -18.93 -1.05 -16.00
C ARG A 207 -19.53 -1.70 -17.26
N GLU A 208 -19.42 -3.01 -17.42
CA GLU A 208 -19.98 -3.70 -18.58
C GLU A 208 -21.52 -3.76 -18.52
N ILE A 209 -22.09 -3.94 -17.33
CA ILE A 209 -23.54 -3.82 -17.11
C ILE A 209 -24.02 -2.42 -17.47
N ALA A 210 -23.32 -1.38 -17.00
CA ALA A 210 -23.62 0.00 -17.38
C ALA A 210 -23.54 0.21 -18.90
N LYS A 211 -22.52 -0.33 -19.58
CA LYS A 211 -22.35 -0.23 -21.03
C LYS A 211 -23.49 -0.88 -21.81
N VAL A 212 -23.91 -2.09 -21.42
CA VAL A 212 -25.05 -2.77 -22.05
C VAL A 212 -26.35 -1.99 -21.82
N ALA A 213 -26.54 -1.44 -20.62
CA ALA A 213 -27.68 -0.58 -20.32
C ALA A 213 -27.68 0.71 -21.15
N VAL A 214 -26.54 1.38 -21.33
CA VAL A 214 -26.41 2.56 -22.22
C VAL A 214 -26.77 2.17 -23.65
N ASP A 215 -26.29 1.03 -24.14
CA ASP A 215 -26.57 0.59 -25.51
C ASP A 215 -28.06 0.32 -25.77
N GLY A 216 -28.73 -0.38 -24.85
CA GLY A 216 -30.17 -0.60 -24.93
C GLY A 216 -30.94 0.71 -24.86
N LEU A 217 -30.57 1.58 -23.91
CA LEU A 217 -31.22 2.88 -23.71
C LEU A 217 -31.15 3.76 -24.95
N MET A 218 -30.01 3.83 -25.64
CA MET A 218 -29.86 4.57 -26.90
C MET A 218 -30.90 4.15 -27.94
N VAL A 219 -31.10 2.85 -28.10
CA VAL A 219 -32.05 2.30 -29.08
C VAL A 219 -33.49 2.59 -28.68
N GLY A 220 -33.84 2.36 -27.43
CA GLY A 220 -35.18 2.61 -26.92
C GLY A 220 -35.60 4.08 -26.98
N SER A 221 -34.69 4.96 -26.58
CA SER A 221 -34.91 6.42 -26.54
C SER A 221 -34.73 7.12 -27.89
N LEU A 222 -34.23 6.40 -28.91
CA LEU A 222 -33.93 6.93 -30.24
C LEU A 222 -32.99 8.14 -30.16
N SER A 223 -31.91 7.97 -29.39
CA SER A 223 -30.93 9.03 -29.09
C SER A 223 -29.51 8.53 -29.23
N VAL A 224 -28.63 9.41 -29.73
CA VAL A 224 -27.18 9.20 -29.63
C VAL A 224 -26.69 9.45 -28.20
N PRO A 225 -25.51 8.94 -27.80
CA PRO A 225 -24.99 9.06 -26.43
C PRO A 225 -25.02 10.50 -25.87
N ALA A 226 -24.59 11.48 -26.68
CA ALA A 226 -24.47 12.89 -26.29
C ALA A 226 -25.82 13.54 -25.94
N GLN A 227 -26.95 12.94 -26.34
CA GLN A 227 -28.29 13.45 -26.04
C GLN A 227 -28.89 12.83 -24.78
N LEU A 228 -28.32 11.72 -24.26
CA LEU A 228 -28.97 10.91 -23.23
C LEU A 228 -29.09 11.66 -21.90
N ALA A 229 -28.01 12.31 -21.43
CA ALA A 229 -28.05 13.06 -20.19
C ALA A 229 -29.02 14.25 -20.26
N ALA A 230 -29.05 14.98 -21.38
CA ALA A 230 -30.00 16.07 -21.61
C ALA A 230 -31.47 15.61 -21.64
N ARG A 231 -31.74 14.34 -21.96
CA ARG A 231 -33.08 13.75 -22.05
C ARG A 231 -33.44 12.88 -20.83
N TRP A 232 -32.64 12.93 -19.77
CA TRP A 232 -32.77 12.07 -18.59
C TRP A 232 -34.17 12.02 -17.99
N ASP A 233 -34.87 13.16 -17.92
CA ASP A 233 -36.23 13.24 -17.35
C ASP A 233 -37.26 12.34 -18.06
N ARG A 234 -36.98 11.88 -19.29
CA ARG A 234 -37.89 11.01 -20.06
C ARG A 234 -37.84 9.54 -19.64
N PHE A 235 -36.67 9.04 -19.24
CA PHE A 235 -36.43 7.60 -19.04
C PHE A 235 -35.60 7.25 -17.80
N GLY A 236 -34.94 8.24 -17.20
CA GLY A 236 -33.96 8.07 -16.13
C GLY A 236 -34.54 7.45 -14.87
N GLY A 237 -35.80 7.78 -14.54
CA GLY A 237 -36.52 7.18 -13.43
C GLY A 237 -36.67 5.67 -13.58
N SER A 238 -37.16 5.19 -14.72
CA SER A 238 -37.33 3.75 -15.00
C SER A 238 -35.99 3.01 -15.00
N LEU A 239 -34.94 3.63 -15.54
CA LEU A 239 -33.62 3.01 -15.58
C LEU A 239 -32.97 2.91 -14.19
N THR A 240 -33.16 3.94 -13.35
CA THR A 240 -32.70 3.91 -11.96
C THR A 240 -33.43 2.83 -11.17
N GLU A 241 -34.74 2.69 -11.39
CA GLU A 241 -35.54 1.61 -10.80
C GLU A 241 -35.05 0.23 -11.25
N LEU A 242 -34.73 0.03 -12.53
CA LEU A 242 -34.11 -1.20 -13.04
C LEU A 242 -32.82 -1.55 -12.30
N ILE A 243 -31.92 -0.58 -12.13
CA ILE A 243 -30.63 -0.80 -11.46
C ILE A 243 -30.85 -1.11 -9.96
N ILE A 244 -31.82 -0.45 -9.30
CA ILE A 244 -32.18 -0.75 -7.91
C ILE A 244 -32.74 -2.18 -7.77
N GLU A 245 -33.65 -2.59 -8.65
CA GLU A 245 -34.20 -3.95 -8.66
C GLU A 245 -33.13 -5.01 -8.91
N LEU A 246 -32.15 -4.72 -9.78
CA LEU A 246 -31.00 -5.59 -10.00
C LEU A 246 -30.19 -5.78 -8.71
N GLY A 247 -30.00 -4.72 -7.92
CA GLY A 247 -29.38 -4.79 -6.60
C GLY A 247 -30.15 -5.66 -5.62
N LYS A 248 -31.49 -5.64 -5.65
CA LYS A 248 -32.34 -6.51 -4.82
C LYS A 248 -32.21 -7.97 -5.23
N VAL A 249 -32.21 -8.26 -6.54
CA VAL A 249 -32.04 -9.63 -7.06
C VAL A 249 -30.69 -10.22 -6.66
N TRP A 250 -29.62 -9.43 -6.67
CA TRP A 250 -28.30 -9.85 -6.20
C TRP A 250 -28.16 -9.90 -4.68
N ASN A 251 -29.14 -9.38 -3.93
CA ASN A 251 -29.01 -9.08 -2.51
C ASN A 251 -27.74 -8.22 -2.21
N ASN A 252 -27.46 -7.25 -3.08
CA ASN A 252 -26.26 -6.42 -3.05
C ASN A 252 -26.54 -5.00 -3.57
N PRO A 253 -27.08 -4.10 -2.73
CA PRO A 253 -27.39 -2.72 -3.13
C PRO A 253 -26.14 -1.91 -3.50
N ASP A 254 -24.98 -2.25 -2.94
CA ASP A 254 -23.71 -1.59 -3.27
C ASP A 254 -23.28 -1.90 -4.71
N ALA A 255 -23.55 -3.11 -5.20
CA ALA A 255 -23.31 -3.48 -6.59
C ALA A 255 -24.19 -2.68 -7.56
N ALA A 256 -25.47 -2.50 -7.24
CA ALA A 256 -26.35 -1.64 -8.01
C ALA A 256 -25.88 -0.18 -8.01
N ARG A 257 -25.44 0.35 -6.87
CA ARG A 257 -24.91 1.72 -6.80
C ARG A 257 -23.66 1.91 -7.67
N ARG A 258 -22.73 0.95 -7.68
CA ARG A 258 -21.58 0.96 -8.60
C ARG A 258 -22.01 1.04 -10.06
N VAL A 259 -22.98 0.23 -10.46
CA VAL A 259 -23.55 0.26 -11.82
C VAL A 259 -24.12 1.63 -12.12
N GLN A 260 -24.90 2.22 -11.20
CA GLN A 260 -25.46 3.56 -11.36
C GLN A 260 -24.37 4.63 -11.56
N TYR A 261 -23.30 4.61 -10.76
CA TYR A 261 -22.22 5.59 -10.91
C TYR A 261 -21.49 5.46 -12.25
N HIS A 262 -21.17 4.23 -12.68
CA HIS A 262 -20.56 4.03 -13.99
C HIS A 262 -21.49 4.46 -15.13
N PHE A 263 -22.78 4.13 -15.02
CA PHE A 263 -23.78 4.51 -16.01
C PHE A 263 -23.87 6.03 -16.16
N GLU A 264 -24.03 6.76 -15.05
CA GLU A 264 -24.12 8.22 -15.07
C GLU A 264 -22.85 8.88 -15.57
N GLN A 265 -21.68 8.35 -15.20
CA GLN A 265 -20.42 8.84 -15.71
C GLN A 265 -20.34 8.68 -17.24
N MET A 266 -20.72 7.53 -17.79
CA MET A 266 -20.72 7.32 -19.25
C MET A 266 -21.61 8.31 -20.00
N LEU A 267 -22.72 8.72 -19.39
CA LEU A 267 -23.62 9.74 -19.94
C LEU A 267 -23.00 11.15 -19.92
N LEU A 268 -22.28 11.49 -18.85
CA LEU A 268 -21.70 12.81 -18.65
C LEU A 268 -20.35 12.99 -19.37
N ASP A 269 -19.60 11.91 -19.59
CA ASP A 269 -18.33 11.92 -20.34
C ASP A 269 -18.52 12.38 -21.80
N VAL A 270 -19.74 12.29 -22.34
CA VAL A 270 -20.09 12.64 -23.73
C VAL A 270 -21.09 13.79 -23.84
N ASP A 271 -21.59 14.35 -22.73
CA ASP A 271 -22.47 15.51 -22.72
C ASP A 271 -21.63 16.79 -22.57
N ASP A 272 -21.95 17.83 -23.32
CA ASP A 272 -21.21 19.09 -23.27
C ASP A 272 -21.51 19.91 -22.00
N LEU A 273 -22.57 19.57 -21.27
CA LEU A 273 -23.12 20.27 -20.11
C LEU A 273 -23.54 21.71 -20.41
N ALA A 274 -24.06 21.99 -21.61
CA ALA A 274 -24.61 23.31 -21.96
C ALA A 274 -25.69 23.79 -20.98
N ALA A 275 -26.39 22.87 -20.32
CA ALA A 275 -27.25 23.14 -19.18
C ALA A 275 -27.03 22.07 -18.08
N PRO A 276 -27.42 22.35 -16.82
CA PRO A 276 -27.30 21.37 -15.74
C PRO A 276 -28.00 20.04 -16.06
N ARG A 277 -27.36 18.93 -15.68
CA ARG A 277 -27.87 17.56 -15.82
C ARG A 277 -28.10 16.97 -14.44
N ARG A 278 -29.37 16.87 -14.02
CA ARG A 278 -29.74 16.17 -12.79
C ARG A 278 -30.00 14.70 -13.15
N LEU A 279 -28.99 13.85 -13.00
CA LEU A 279 -29.16 12.40 -13.10
C LEU A 279 -29.70 11.83 -11.77
N ALA A 280 -29.62 10.52 -11.52
CA ALA A 280 -30.16 9.95 -10.28
C ALA A 280 -29.28 10.28 -9.06
N ARG A 281 -27.95 10.18 -9.20
CA ARG A 281 -26.99 10.43 -8.11
C ARG A 281 -25.96 11.50 -8.43
N THR A 282 -25.85 11.90 -9.70
CA THR A 282 -24.84 12.86 -10.17
C THR A 282 -25.48 14.12 -10.73
N LEU A 283 -24.96 15.27 -10.29
CA LEU A 283 -25.28 16.56 -10.88
C LEU A 283 -24.14 16.99 -11.82
N GLY A 284 -24.41 16.99 -13.12
CA GLY A 284 -23.52 17.47 -14.17
C GLY A 284 -23.70 18.98 -14.41
N ILE A 285 -22.65 19.79 -14.30
CA ILE A 285 -22.74 21.26 -14.44
C ILE A 285 -21.50 21.88 -15.08
N ARG A 286 -21.65 23.12 -15.57
CA ARG A 286 -20.54 24.03 -15.87
C ARG A 286 -20.40 25.05 -14.74
N VAL A 287 -19.17 25.37 -14.35
CA VAL A 287 -18.87 26.33 -13.28
C VAL A 287 -17.88 27.38 -13.80
N ASP A 288 -18.24 28.66 -13.74
CA ASP A 288 -17.29 29.76 -14.04
C ASP A 288 -16.20 29.78 -12.95
N ALA A 289 -14.99 29.41 -13.32
CA ALA A 289 -13.86 29.33 -12.40
C ALA A 289 -13.48 30.70 -11.82
N ARG A 290 -13.78 31.81 -12.51
CA ARG A 290 -13.44 33.17 -12.04
C ARG A 290 -14.44 33.71 -11.04
N ASN A 291 -15.70 33.27 -11.14
CA ASN A 291 -16.76 33.70 -10.26
C ASN A 291 -17.74 32.57 -9.93
N PRO A 292 -17.30 31.55 -9.18
CA PRO A 292 -18.16 30.42 -8.86
C PRO A 292 -19.31 30.84 -7.94
N ALA A 293 -20.52 30.44 -8.29
CA ALA A 293 -21.71 30.63 -7.45
C ALA A 293 -21.89 29.46 -6.48
N SER A 294 -22.55 29.72 -5.35
CA SER A 294 -23.03 28.63 -4.49
C SER A 294 -24.13 27.83 -5.20
N ILE A 295 -24.20 26.53 -4.93
CA ILE A 295 -25.14 25.61 -5.56
C ILE A 295 -25.90 24.84 -4.49
N GLU A 296 -27.23 24.93 -4.53
CA GLU A 296 -28.10 24.01 -3.79
C GLU A 296 -28.08 22.64 -4.46
N VAL A 297 -27.82 21.60 -3.67
CA VAL A 297 -27.73 20.24 -4.16
C VAL A 297 -29.13 19.63 -4.14
N PRO A 298 -29.69 19.22 -5.29
CA PRO A 298 -31.00 18.59 -5.33
C PRO A 298 -31.03 17.31 -4.50
N GLU A 299 -32.19 16.98 -3.93
CA GLU A 299 -32.39 15.72 -3.21
C GLU A 299 -32.02 14.51 -4.08
N GLY A 300 -31.33 13.53 -3.47
CA GLY A 300 -30.84 12.32 -4.12
C GLY A 300 -29.45 12.43 -4.76
N ILE A 301 -28.97 13.65 -5.04
CA ILE A 301 -27.63 13.89 -5.57
C ILE A 301 -26.58 13.66 -4.50
N ASP A 302 -25.60 12.84 -4.85
CA ASP A 302 -24.53 12.36 -3.97
C ASP A 302 -23.13 12.74 -4.49
N GLN A 303 -23.01 13.11 -5.77
CA GLN A 303 -21.77 13.62 -6.35
C GLN A 303 -22.02 14.71 -7.40
N ILE A 304 -21.01 15.55 -7.61
CA ILE A 304 -21.00 16.56 -8.66
C ILE A 304 -19.94 16.20 -9.69
N TYR A 305 -20.30 16.37 -10.96
CA TYR A 305 -19.42 16.28 -12.13
C TYR A 305 -19.43 17.67 -12.80
N ALA A 306 -18.31 18.38 -12.78
CA ALA A 306 -18.27 19.78 -13.17
C ALA A 306 -17.15 20.10 -14.17
N HIS A 307 -17.53 20.70 -15.30
CA HIS A 307 -16.57 21.39 -16.16
C HIS A 307 -16.28 22.78 -15.57
N LEU A 308 -15.01 23.02 -15.24
CA LEU A 308 -14.53 24.35 -14.86
C LEU A 308 -14.30 25.16 -16.14
N MET A 309 -15.03 26.26 -16.25
CA MET A 309 -15.02 27.13 -17.42
C MET A 309 -14.16 28.37 -17.16
N MET A 310 -13.32 28.74 -18.13
CA MET A 310 -12.60 30.02 -18.17
C MET A 310 -12.64 30.56 -19.58
N ASP A 311 -13.01 31.84 -19.75
CA ASP A 311 -13.10 32.49 -21.07
C ASP A 311 -13.89 31.69 -22.12
N GLY A 312 -14.93 30.98 -21.67
CA GLY A 312 -15.80 30.16 -22.53
C GLY A 312 -15.23 28.80 -22.92
N GLN A 313 -14.02 28.45 -22.46
CA GLN A 313 -13.37 27.16 -22.68
C GLN A 313 -13.45 26.27 -21.43
N ILE A 314 -13.42 24.95 -21.63
CA ILE A 314 -13.29 23.97 -20.55
C ILE A 314 -11.82 23.88 -20.17
N GLU A 315 -11.46 24.28 -18.96
CA GLU A 315 -10.07 24.22 -18.47
C GLU A 315 -9.79 22.91 -17.74
N ALA A 316 -10.77 22.40 -16.99
CA ALA A 316 -10.62 21.18 -16.20
C ALA A 316 -11.96 20.51 -15.92
N LEU A 317 -11.92 19.19 -15.68
CA LEU A 317 -13.02 18.42 -15.12
C LEU A 317 -12.75 18.18 -13.63
N VAL A 318 -13.73 18.49 -12.79
CA VAL A 318 -13.70 18.20 -11.35
C VAL A 318 -14.89 17.32 -10.99
N GLN A 319 -14.63 16.21 -10.31
CA GLN A 319 -15.65 15.32 -9.78
C GLN A 319 -15.38 15.05 -8.30
N PHE A 320 -16.41 15.17 -7.45
CA PHE A 320 -16.29 14.99 -6.01
C PHE A 320 -17.63 14.61 -5.37
N GLY A 321 -17.55 13.94 -4.22
CA GLY A 321 -18.71 13.60 -3.41
C GLY A 321 -19.29 14.83 -2.71
N VAL A 322 -20.62 14.91 -2.63
CA VAL A 322 -21.30 16.07 -2.03
C VAL A 322 -22.27 15.62 -0.93
N LEU A 323 -22.27 16.36 0.19
CA LEU A 323 -23.07 16.04 1.38
C LEU A 323 -24.22 17.02 1.61
N GLY A 324 -24.14 18.20 0.99
CA GLY A 324 -25.05 19.33 1.15
C GLY A 324 -24.64 20.49 0.25
N ARG A 325 -25.19 21.68 0.45
CA ARG A 325 -24.94 22.86 -0.40
C ARG A 325 -23.45 23.10 -0.65
N VAL A 326 -23.07 23.28 -1.90
CA VAL A 326 -21.70 23.66 -2.28
C VAL A 326 -21.60 25.18 -2.26
N THR A 327 -20.83 25.71 -1.31
CA THR A 327 -20.67 27.16 -1.19
C THR A 327 -19.63 27.69 -2.16
N ARG A 328 -19.68 29.01 -2.47
CA ARG A 328 -18.62 29.70 -3.21
C ARG A 328 -17.21 29.42 -2.66
N ARG A 329 -17.06 29.33 -1.33
CA ARG A 329 -15.78 29.01 -0.69
C ARG A 329 -15.29 27.61 -1.08
N HIS A 330 -16.18 26.61 -1.06
CA HIS A 330 -15.84 25.25 -1.46
C HIS A 330 -15.35 25.23 -2.91
N TRP A 331 -16.04 25.92 -3.83
CA TRP A 331 -15.57 26.02 -5.21
C TRP A 331 -14.18 26.65 -5.34
N ILE A 332 -13.90 27.73 -4.60
CA ILE A 332 -12.57 28.35 -4.61
C ILE A 332 -11.49 27.36 -4.14
N GLU A 333 -11.74 26.61 -3.06
CA GLU A 333 -10.82 25.57 -2.58
C GLU A 333 -10.64 24.41 -3.57
N LEU A 334 -11.63 24.13 -4.43
CA LEU A 334 -11.49 23.16 -5.51
C LEU A 334 -10.63 23.72 -6.65
N ILE A 335 -10.93 24.93 -7.12
CA ILE A 335 -10.29 25.56 -8.29
C ILE A 335 -8.81 25.84 -8.05
N LEU A 336 -8.41 26.22 -6.83
CA LEU A 336 -7.01 26.50 -6.49
C LEU A 336 -6.08 25.27 -6.64
N ASN A 337 -6.62 24.05 -6.67
CA ASN A 337 -5.82 22.84 -6.90
C ASN A 337 -5.51 22.61 -8.39
N PHE A 338 -6.18 23.29 -9.31
CA PHE A 338 -6.08 23.06 -10.76
C PHE A 338 -5.54 24.26 -11.53
N VAL A 339 -5.74 25.48 -11.01
CA VAL A 339 -5.31 26.72 -11.68
C VAL A 339 -4.21 27.38 -10.83
N PRO A 340 -2.94 27.43 -11.30
CA PRO A 340 -1.87 28.09 -10.57
C PRO A 340 -2.15 29.60 -10.41
N PRO A 341 -1.73 30.22 -9.29
CA PRO A 341 -2.05 31.61 -8.94
C PRO A 341 -1.43 32.68 -9.88
N GLU A 342 -0.65 32.29 -10.89
CA GLU A 342 0.03 33.21 -11.82
C GLU A 342 -0.92 33.83 -12.88
N ARG A 343 -2.18 33.37 -12.99
CA ARG A 343 -3.23 34.09 -13.73
C ARG A 343 -4.09 34.89 -12.75
N PRO A 344 -4.20 36.23 -12.87
CA PRO A 344 -4.73 37.06 -11.80
C PRO A 344 -6.23 36.84 -11.58
N MET A 345 -6.57 36.07 -10.52
CA MET A 345 -7.87 36.16 -9.88
C MET A 345 -7.94 37.44 -9.04
N HIS A 346 -8.45 38.53 -9.61
CA HIS A 346 -8.53 39.85 -8.97
C HIS A 346 -9.38 39.92 -7.68
N SER A 347 -9.98 38.81 -7.20
CA SER A 347 -10.76 38.79 -5.94
C SER A 347 -10.18 37.91 -4.82
N ALA A 348 -9.19 37.04 -5.09
CA ALA A 348 -8.66 36.10 -4.08
C ALA A 348 -7.57 36.71 -3.18
N ALA A 349 -6.88 37.76 -3.66
CA ALA A 349 -5.70 38.33 -3.00
C ALA A 349 -5.98 39.07 -1.66
N ARG A 350 -7.24 39.33 -1.28
CA ARG A 350 -7.58 40.03 -0.03
C ARG A 350 -7.84 39.11 1.18
N LEU A 351 -8.04 37.82 0.99
CA LEU A 351 -8.35 36.88 2.10
C LEU A 351 -7.15 36.03 2.54
N ALA A 352 -6.10 35.90 1.73
CA ALA A 352 -4.93 35.07 2.03
C ALA A 352 -3.84 35.76 2.87
N ARG A 353 -3.95 37.07 3.18
CA ARG A 353 -2.93 37.84 3.91
C ARG A 353 -3.26 38.03 5.39
N ARG A 354 -3.46 36.95 6.16
CA ARG A 354 -3.29 36.94 7.62
C ARG A 354 -2.98 35.54 8.14
N SER A 355 -1.69 35.18 8.14
CA SER A 355 -0.97 34.51 9.23
C SER A 355 0.49 34.26 8.82
N PRO A 356 1.49 34.56 9.67
CA PRO A 356 2.90 34.45 9.33
C PRO A 356 3.46 33.04 9.65
N VAL A 357 4.33 32.52 8.79
CA VAL A 357 5.18 31.35 9.08
C VAL A 357 6.62 31.81 8.93
N ASP A 358 7.30 31.99 10.06
CA ASP A 358 8.75 31.97 10.12
C ASP A 358 9.23 30.51 10.10
N ALA A 359 10.33 30.28 9.38
CA ALA A 359 11.00 28.99 9.24
C ALA A 359 11.59 28.50 10.58
N PRO A 360 11.62 27.18 10.87
CA PRO A 360 12.26 26.70 12.09
C PRO A 360 13.77 26.51 11.87
N GLN A 361 14.56 27.33 12.55
CA GLN A 361 15.88 26.92 13.04
C GLN A 361 15.76 26.05 14.30
N LYS A 362 16.83 25.29 14.54
CA LYS A 362 17.05 24.24 15.56
C LYS A 362 16.55 24.55 17.00
N GLY A 363 16.06 23.50 17.66
CA GLY A 363 16.11 23.30 19.12
C GLY A 363 14.79 23.46 19.89
N ALA A 364 14.54 22.57 20.86
CA ALA A 364 13.51 22.61 21.92
C ALA A 364 12.02 22.59 21.45
N GLY A 365 11.32 21.46 21.52
CA GLY A 365 10.60 20.99 22.71
C GLY A 365 9.15 20.76 22.28
N ALA A 366 8.68 19.50 22.28
CA ALA A 366 7.36 19.16 21.74
C ALA A 366 6.28 19.66 22.71
N ASP A 367 5.61 20.75 22.34
CA ASP A 367 4.38 21.20 22.98
C ASP A 367 3.21 20.31 22.53
N LYS A 368 2.39 19.87 23.48
CA LYS A 368 1.31 18.88 23.31
C LYS A 368 0.06 19.44 22.62
N SER A 369 0.19 20.53 21.85
CA SER A 369 -0.94 21.32 21.34
C SER A 369 -1.46 20.92 19.95
N ASN A 370 -0.84 19.94 19.27
CA ASN A 370 -1.23 19.57 17.90
C ASN A 370 -2.34 18.53 17.76
N MET A 371 -2.91 18.01 18.86
CA MET A 371 -4.08 17.11 18.80
C MET A 371 -5.33 17.85 18.28
N PHE A 372 -5.34 19.18 18.39
CA PHE A 372 -6.50 20.03 18.10
C PHE A 372 -6.45 20.74 16.75
N ALA A 373 -5.44 20.55 15.89
CA ALA A 373 -5.34 21.36 14.65
C ALA A 373 -6.40 20.99 13.59
N ALA A 374 -6.67 19.69 13.39
CA ALA A 374 -7.73 19.21 12.49
C ALA A 374 -9.13 19.47 13.08
N GLU A 375 -9.30 19.23 14.38
CA GLU A 375 -10.51 19.62 15.12
C GLU A 375 -10.72 21.14 15.08
N ALA A 376 -9.67 21.98 15.14
CA ALA A 376 -9.78 23.43 15.07
C ALA A 376 -10.11 23.91 13.66
N LEU A 377 -9.60 23.29 12.60
CA LEU A 377 -9.99 23.62 11.22
C LEU A 377 -11.47 23.26 10.95
N LEU A 378 -11.92 22.09 11.39
CA LEU A 378 -13.33 21.67 11.27
C LEU A 378 -14.25 22.40 12.25
N SER A 379 -13.80 22.74 13.46
CA SER A 379 -14.55 23.51 14.47
C SER A 379 -14.62 25.01 14.11
N MET A 380 -13.55 25.59 13.53
CA MET A 380 -13.57 26.96 13.03
C MET A 380 -14.38 27.10 11.73
N ALA A 381 -14.41 26.06 10.89
CA ALA A 381 -15.37 25.97 9.79
C ALA A 381 -16.80 25.81 10.32
N GLY A 382 -17.05 24.85 11.21
CA GLY A 382 -18.37 24.50 11.75
C GLY A 382 -19.03 25.57 12.62
N ARG A 383 -18.27 26.41 13.33
CA ARG A 383 -18.85 27.50 14.15
C ARG A 383 -19.35 28.70 13.34
N ARG A 384 -19.07 28.76 12.03
CA ARG A 384 -19.52 29.82 11.10
C ARG A 384 -20.12 29.29 9.80
N SER A 385 -20.01 28.00 9.50
CA SER A 385 -20.58 27.39 8.29
C SER A 385 -22.03 27.02 8.51
N ASP A 386 -22.83 27.29 7.49
CA ASP A 386 -24.19 26.81 7.37
C ASP A 386 -24.28 25.29 7.55
N ARG A 387 -25.18 24.81 8.43
CA ARG A 387 -25.34 23.38 8.77
C ARG A 387 -25.74 22.52 7.56
N ASP A 388 -26.42 23.11 6.58
CA ASP A 388 -26.84 22.38 5.38
C ASP A 388 -25.82 22.47 4.23
N SER A 389 -24.71 23.18 4.44
CA SER A 389 -23.57 23.12 3.51
C SER A 389 -22.83 21.79 3.58
N HIS A 390 -22.10 21.45 2.52
CA HIS A 390 -21.23 20.28 2.46
C HIS A 390 -20.34 20.16 3.72
N PHE A 391 -19.63 21.23 4.08
CA PHE A 391 -18.76 21.24 5.27
C PHE A 391 -19.55 21.22 6.59
N GLY A 392 -20.76 21.79 6.62
CA GLY A 392 -21.66 21.70 7.78
C GLY A 392 -22.13 20.28 8.05
N LYS A 393 -22.54 19.55 7.01
CA LYS A 393 -22.92 18.14 7.08
C LYS A 393 -21.72 17.25 7.44
N LEU A 394 -20.54 17.50 6.84
CA LEU A 394 -19.30 16.80 7.20
C LEU A 394 -18.94 16.99 8.69
N ALA A 395 -19.08 18.22 9.21
CA ALA A 395 -18.85 18.51 10.63
C ALA A 395 -19.87 17.78 11.53
N GLY A 396 -21.11 17.61 11.07
CA GLY A 396 -22.12 16.77 11.72
C GLY A 396 -21.68 15.30 11.82
N LEU A 397 -21.26 14.70 10.70
CA LEU A 397 -20.72 13.34 10.68
C LEU A 397 -19.50 13.18 11.58
N ALA A 398 -18.64 14.19 11.64
CA ALA A 398 -17.48 14.19 12.53
C ALA A 398 -17.89 14.23 14.00
N ALA A 399 -18.94 14.99 14.35
CA ALA A 399 -19.49 15.01 15.70
C ALA A 399 -20.11 13.66 16.09
N ASP A 400 -20.82 13.01 15.16
CA ASP A 400 -21.41 11.68 15.36
C ASP A 400 -20.32 10.62 15.57
N ALA A 401 -19.28 10.62 14.74
CA ALA A 401 -18.12 9.75 14.91
C ALA A 401 -17.42 9.99 16.26
N GLN A 402 -17.26 11.25 16.67
CA GLN A 402 -16.67 11.57 17.96
C GLN A 402 -17.53 11.09 19.14
N ALA A 403 -18.86 11.19 19.04
CA ALA A 403 -19.78 10.69 20.05
C ALA A 403 -19.68 9.16 20.18
N LEU A 404 -19.65 8.44 19.06
CA LEU A 404 -19.45 6.99 19.01
C LEU A 404 -18.13 6.57 19.65
N VAL A 405 -17.03 7.24 19.28
CA VAL A 405 -15.72 6.96 19.87
C VAL A 405 -15.71 7.22 21.37
N ARG A 406 -16.42 8.26 21.86
CA ARG A 406 -16.52 8.54 23.31
C ARG A 406 -17.35 7.51 24.06
N SER A 407 -18.41 6.98 23.46
CA SER A 407 -19.32 6.00 24.09
C SER A 407 -18.80 4.55 24.04
N SER A 408 -17.77 4.24 23.25
CA SER A 408 -17.11 2.94 23.26
C SER A 408 -16.64 2.57 24.68
N ALA A 409 -17.07 1.38 25.13
CA ALA A 409 -16.91 0.84 26.49
C ALA A 409 -15.47 0.41 26.84
N GLU A 410 -14.49 0.77 26.02
CA GLU A 410 -13.09 0.40 26.25
C GLU A 410 -12.47 1.18 27.43
N THR A 411 -11.71 0.46 28.26
CA THR A 411 -10.96 0.99 29.40
C THR A 411 -10.01 2.11 28.98
N LYS A 412 -10.11 3.27 29.64
CA LYS A 412 -9.13 4.36 29.55
C LYS A 412 -7.87 3.96 30.30
N GLU A 413 -7.06 3.07 29.75
CA GLU A 413 -5.68 2.97 30.22
C GLU A 413 -4.87 4.15 29.66
N PRO A 414 -4.18 4.93 30.51
CA PRO A 414 -3.39 6.05 30.06
C PRO A 414 -2.25 5.57 29.17
N PHE A 415 -2.15 6.15 27.98
CA PHE A 415 -1.02 5.94 27.08
C PHE A 415 0.27 6.42 27.77
N THR A 416 1.08 5.49 28.25
CA THR A 416 2.46 5.78 28.66
C THR A 416 3.29 5.89 27.39
N ALA A 417 3.24 7.06 26.75
CA ALA A 417 4.18 7.38 25.69
C ALA A 417 5.60 7.07 26.20
N PRO A 418 6.41 6.28 25.47
CA PRO A 418 7.80 6.12 25.85
C PRO A 418 8.43 7.50 25.87
N ARG A 419 8.73 8.03 27.06
CA ARG A 419 9.65 9.14 27.21
C ARG A 419 11.02 8.59 26.83
N ARG A 420 11.32 8.51 25.54
CA ARG A 420 12.71 8.66 25.12
C ARG A 420 13.08 10.06 25.57
N ALA A 421 13.86 10.15 26.64
CA ALA A 421 14.63 11.34 26.92
C ALA A 421 15.31 11.71 25.59
N ARG A 422 15.12 12.95 25.13
CA ARG A 422 15.98 13.51 24.10
C ARG A 422 17.41 13.32 24.63
N ALA A 423 18.17 12.41 24.02
CA ALA A 423 19.61 12.55 24.05
C ALA A 423 19.86 13.93 23.46
N ALA A 424 20.25 14.86 24.33
CA ALA A 424 20.58 16.21 23.90
C ALA A 424 21.76 16.08 22.93
N ASP A 425 21.52 16.42 21.67
CA ASP A 425 22.54 16.82 20.69
C ASP A 425 23.18 18.13 21.19
N GLY A 426 23.92 18.04 22.29
CA GLY A 426 24.88 19.02 22.74
C GLY A 426 26.25 18.45 22.43
N ARG A 427 26.98 19.10 21.51
CA ARG A 427 28.43 18.91 21.43
C ARG A 427 29.01 19.54 22.70
N ASP A 428 29.13 18.74 23.74
CA ASP A 428 29.85 19.11 24.96
C ASP A 428 31.30 18.65 24.82
N ASN A 429 32.23 19.58 25.02
CA ASN A 429 33.67 19.40 24.77
C ASN A 429 34.42 18.71 25.95
N ASP A 430 33.73 17.98 26.84
CA ASP A 430 34.36 17.29 27.98
C ASP A 430 33.80 15.85 28.19
N ARG A 431 34.70 14.86 28.18
CA ARG A 431 34.40 13.41 28.26
C ARG A 431 33.72 13.03 29.58
N THR A 432 34.06 13.68 30.69
CA THR A 432 33.44 13.39 32.00
C THR A 432 31.94 13.65 31.97
N SER A 433 31.54 14.77 31.37
CA SER A 433 30.14 15.17 31.22
C SER A 433 29.35 14.22 30.30
N PHE A 434 29.99 13.69 29.25
CA PHE A 434 29.42 12.67 28.37
C PHE A 434 29.09 11.37 29.13
N TRP A 435 30.03 10.85 29.92
CA TRP A 435 29.82 9.60 30.67
C TRP A 435 28.83 9.75 31.83
N ASN A 436 28.87 10.86 32.57
CA ASN A 436 27.90 11.14 33.63
C ASN A 436 26.44 11.18 33.11
N ARG A 437 26.24 11.56 31.84
CA ARG A 437 24.91 11.52 31.20
C ARG A 437 24.42 10.09 30.95
N HIS A 438 25.32 9.19 30.55
CA HIS A 438 24.98 7.78 30.37
C HIS A 438 24.62 7.14 31.72
N PHE A 439 25.44 7.38 32.74
CA PHE A 439 25.20 6.89 34.11
C PHE A 439 24.09 7.64 34.89
N ALA A 440 23.45 8.64 34.28
CA ALA A 440 22.24 9.25 34.85
C ALA A 440 21.09 8.23 34.99
N THR A 441 21.11 7.18 34.17
CA THR A 441 20.25 5.99 34.34
C THR A 441 21.07 4.90 35.03
N GLU A 442 20.46 4.17 35.96
CA GLU A 442 21.07 2.97 36.56
C GLU A 442 21.08 1.83 35.55
N ASP A 443 22.19 1.09 35.51
CA ASP A 443 22.46 0.02 34.55
C ASP A 443 22.12 0.40 33.08
N PRO A 444 22.81 1.42 32.51
CA PRO A 444 22.42 1.98 31.22
C PRO A 444 22.56 1.01 30.03
N TRP A 445 23.26 -0.11 30.21
CA TRP A 445 23.50 -1.12 29.18
C TRP A 445 22.89 -2.49 29.51
N ASN A 446 22.12 -2.63 30.60
CA ASN A 446 21.56 -3.90 31.06
C ASN A 446 22.64 -4.97 31.26
N TYR A 447 23.67 -4.62 32.05
CA TYR A 447 24.80 -5.48 32.42
C TYR A 447 24.35 -6.80 33.05
N GLY A 448 23.14 -6.85 33.64
CA GLY A 448 22.55 -8.07 34.19
C GLY A 448 21.96 -9.04 33.16
N SER A 449 21.89 -8.67 31.87
CA SER A 449 21.31 -9.54 30.84
C SER A 449 22.11 -10.85 30.67
N PRO A 450 21.47 -11.96 30.28
CA PRO A 450 22.18 -13.22 30.03
C PRO A 450 23.33 -13.08 29.02
N TYR A 451 23.16 -12.22 28.00
CA TYR A 451 24.18 -11.94 26.99
C TYR A 451 25.42 -11.27 27.59
N GLU A 452 25.25 -10.24 28.42
CA GLU A 452 26.35 -9.56 29.08
C GLU A 452 27.04 -10.45 30.12
N GLN A 453 26.27 -11.27 30.86
CA GLN A 453 26.81 -12.23 31.83
C GLN A 453 27.67 -13.31 31.17
N GLU A 454 27.22 -13.90 30.05
CA GLU A 454 28.06 -14.87 29.32
C GLU A 454 29.36 -14.21 28.84
N LYS A 455 29.31 -12.98 28.35
CA LYS A 455 30.51 -12.23 27.92
C LYS A 455 31.48 -11.98 29.08
N TYR A 456 31.00 -11.78 30.31
CA TYR A 456 31.84 -11.72 31.52
C TYR A 456 32.44 -13.07 31.87
N GLU A 457 31.66 -14.16 31.82
CA GLU A 457 32.15 -15.52 32.05
C GLU A 457 33.30 -15.87 31.08
N ARG A 458 33.17 -15.52 29.80
CA ARG A 458 34.24 -15.70 28.80
C ARG A 458 35.50 -14.90 29.11
N GLN A 459 35.38 -13.71 29.67
CA GLN A 459 36.54 -12.92 30.12
C GLN A 459 37.26 -13.59 31.29
N LEU A 460 36.53 -14.30 32.16
CA LEU A 460 37.12 -15.07 33.26
C LEU A 460 37.78 -16.37 32.76
N GLU A 461 37.26 -16.98 31.69
CA GLU A 461 37.83 -18.19 31.07
C GLU A 461 39.25 -17.95 30.52
N ILE A 462 39.54 -16.74 30.05
CA ILE A 462 40.83 -16.40 29.42
C ILE A 462 41.86 -15.80 30.39
N LEU A 463 41.60 -15.76 31.70
CA LEU A 463 42.55 -15.24 32.69
C LEU A 463 43.91 -16.00 32.60
N PRO A 464 45.05 -15.32 32.86
CA PRO A 464 46.36 -15.97 32.86
C PRO A 464 46.42 -17.08 33.91
N ALA A 465 47.20 -18.14 33.61
CA ALA A 465 47.39 -19.24 34.54
C ALA A 465 48.25 -18.82 35.75
N GLY A 466 47.89 -19.30 36.94
CA GLY A 466 48.59 -18.99 38.19
C GLY A 466 47.95 -17.87 39.00
N PRO A 467 48.55 -17.50 40.15
CA PRO A 467 48.02 -16.43 41.00
C PRO A 467 48.23 -15.06 40.35
N ILE A 468 47.18 -14.23 40.37
CA ILE A 468 47.19 -12.84 39.91
C ILE A 468 47.28 -11.95 41.15
N GLY A 469 48.42 -11.28 41.36
CA GLY A 469 48.66 -10.46 42.55
C GLY A 469 47.92 -9.13 42.49
N ARG A 470 48.29 -8.27 41.53
CA ARG A 470 47.73 -6.93 41.32
C ARG A 470 47.01 -6.84 39.98
N ALA A 471 45.74 -6.47 40.01
CA ALA A 471 44.91 -6.28 38.82
C ALA A 471 44.36 -4.85 38.76
N LEU A 472 44.24 -4.31 37.55
CA LEU A 472 43.62 -3.02 37.25
C LEU A 472 42.46 -3.22 36.28
N GLU A 473 41.26 -2.79 36.65
CA GLU A 473 40.10 -2.72 35.76
C GLU A 473 39.85 -1.27 35.34
N LEU A 474 39.99 -1.01 34.04
CA LEU A 474 39.75 0.29 33.42
C LEU A 474 38.31 0.35 32.91
N ALA A 475 37.62 1.44 33.22
CA ALA A 475 36.21 1.65 32.91
C ALA A 475 35.31 0.55 33.52
N CYS A 476 35.41 0.37 34.84
CA CYS A 476 34.66 -0.65 35.57
C CYS A 476 33.15 -0.41 35.62
N ALA A 477 32.68 0.74 35.11
CA ALA A 477 31.29 1.16 35.09
C ALA A 477 30.65 1.02 36.49
N GLU A 478 29.56 0.27 36.59
CA GLU A 478 28.88 0.04 37.87
C GLU A 478 29.42 -1.19 38.63
N GLY A 479 30.55 -1.77 38.24
CA GLY A 479 31.22 -2.83 39.00
C GLY A 479 30.59 -4.23 38.90
N HIS A 480 29.83 -4.51 37.84
CA HIS A 480 29.27 -5.84 37.60
C HIS A 480 30.37 -6.88 37.34
N PHE A 481 31.33 -6.56 36.47
CA PHE A 481 32.48 -7.43 36.20
C PHE A 481 33.48 -7.42 37.37
N THR A 482 33.74 -6.24 37.97
CA THR A 482 34.56 -6.10 39.18
C THR A 482 34.21 -7.13 40.26
N ARG A 483 32.92 -7.30 40.56
CA ARG A 483 32.45 -8.26 41.57
C ARG A 483 32.81 -9.72 41.23
N GLN A 484 32.86 -10.06 39.94
CA GLN A 484 33.20 -11.41 39.47
C GLN A 484 34.71 -11.63 39.38
N LEU A 485 35.47 -10.58 39.06
CA LEU A 485 36.93 -10.61 38.97
C LEU A 485 37.59 -10.62 40.36
N ALA A 486 37.02 -9.90 41.34
CA ALA A 486 37.60 -9.72 42.67
C ALA A 486 38.02 -11.04 43.35
N PRO A 487 37.23 -12.13 43.35
CA PRO A 487 37.65 -13.41 43.96
C PRO A 487 38.81 -14.12 43.24
N ARG A 488 39.24 -13.66 42.06
CA ARG A 488 40.29 -14.30 41.24
C ARG A 488 41.65 -13.62 41.36
N VAL A 489 41.75 -12.51 42.08
CA VAL A 489 42.96 -11.67 42.16
C VAL A 489 43.28 -11.28 43.61
N GLY A 490 44.55 -11.04 43.91
CA GLY A 490 45.01 -10.65 45.25
C GLY A 490 44.55 -9.24 45.65
N HIS A 491 44.68 -8.28 44.74
CA HIS A 491 44.23 -6.90 44.91
C HIS A 491 43.74 -6.35 43.56
N LEU A 492 42.57 -5.71 43.54
CA LEU A 492 41.94 -5.16 42.34
C LEU A 492 41.73 -3.65 42.50
N THR A 493 42.37 -2.85 41.64
CA THR A 493 42.04 -1.43 41.50
C THR A 493 41.03 -1.28 40.36
N ALA A 494 39.78 -0.93 40.67
CA ALA A 494 38.72 -0.72 39.70
C ALA A 494 38.47 0.78 39.50
N THR A 495 38.55 1.25 38.26
CA THR A 495 38.50 2.69 37.96
C THR A 495 37.51 3.04 36.87
N ASP A 496 36.90 4.22 36.97
CA ASP A 496 36.05 4.79 35.92
C ASP A 496 36.18 6.32 35.92
N ILE A 497 35.90 6.97 34.80
CA ILE A 497 35.89 8.43 34.68
C ILE A 497 34.65 9.06 35.34
N SER A 498 33.57 8.28 35.52
CA SER A 498 32.34 8.75 36.15
C SER A 498 32.32 8.47 37.65
N ALA A 499 32.30 9.52 38.46
CA ALA A 499 32.12 9.42 39.91
C ALA A 499 30.80 8.73 40.30
N VAL A 500 29.75 8.84 39.46
CA VAL A 500 28.46 8.17 39.67
C VAL A 500 28.61 6.66 39.52
N ALA A 501 29.28 6.23 38.45
CA ALA A 501 29.54 4.82 38.18
C ALA A 501 30.39 4.19 39.30
N VAL A 502 31.51 4.83 39.66
CA VAL A 502 32.38 4.41 40.77
C VAL A 502 31.62 4.31 42.09
N GLY A 503 30.72 5.26 42.38
CA GLY A 503 29.88 5.24 43.58
C GLY A 503 28.99 3.99 43.64
N ARG A 504 28.36 3.62 42.52
CA ARG A 504 27.54 2.40 42.41
C ARG A 504 28.39 1.13 42.45
N ALA A 505 29.56 1.12 41.80
CA ALA A 505 30.49 0.01 41.83
C ALA A 505 30.97 -0.32 43.25
N ARG A 506 31.32 0.73 44.02
CA ARG A 506 31.70 0.60 45.43
C ARG A 506 30.57 0.03 46.29
N ALA A 507 29.33 0.48 46.08
CA ALA A 507 28.18 -0.08 46.80
C ALA A 507 27.96 -1.56 46.46
N ARG A 508 28.03 -1.91 45.17
CA ARG A 508 27.83 -3.26 44.64
C ARG A 508 28.93 -4.24 45.06
N CYS A 509 30.15 -3.77 45.35
CA CYS A 509 31.28 -4.60 45.79
C CYS A 509 31.68 -4.34 47.25
N SER A 510 30.76 -3.85 48.08
CA SER A 510 31.05 -3.49 49.49
C SER A 510 31.50 -4.66 50.36
N ASP A 511 31.24 -5.89 49.92
CA ASP A 511 31.65 -7.15 50.54
C ASP A 511 33.01 -7.68 50.04
N GLN A 512 33.69 -6.97 49.12
CA GLN A 512 34.97 -7.39 48.53
C GLN A 512 36.13 -6.57 49.14
N PRO A 513 36.84 -7.07 50.18
CA PRO A 513 37.85 -6.29 50.89
C PRO A 513 39.14 -6.06 50.08
N ASN A 514 39.32 -6.79 48.98
CA ASN A 514 40.50 -6.69 48.11
C ASN A 514 40.31 -5.72 46.93
N VAL A 515 39.21 -4.97 46.88
CA VAL A 515 38.91 -4.03 45.79
C VAL A 515 39.07 -2.58 46.25
N GLU A 516 39.85 -1.81 45.51
CA GLU A 516 39.98 -0.36 45.64
C GLU A 516 39.33 0.34 44.45
N PHE A 517 38.58 1.43 44.70
CA PHE A 517 37.85 2.16 43.68
C PHE A 517 38.41 3.57 43.47
N GLY A 518 38.79 3.90 42.23
CA GLY A 518 39.39 5.19 41.86
C GLY A 518 38.67 5.92 40.72
N LEU A 519 38.77 7.25 40.70
CA LEU A 519 38.37 8.07 39.57
C LEU A 519 39.58 8.23 38.64
N LEU A 520 39.46 7.78 37.39
CA LEU A 520 40.58 7.79 36.43
C LEU A 520 40.06 7.91 34.99
N ASP A 521 40.56 8.88 34.24
CA ASP A 521 40.41 8.94 32.79
C ASP A 521 41.60 8.23 32.13
N PHE A 522 41.41 6.98 31.71
CA PHE A 522 42.50 6.19 31.14
C PHE A 522 43.04 6.77 29.82
N SER A 523 42.36 7.73 29.20
CA SER A 523 42.86 8.44 28.03
C SER A 523 43.81 9.59 28.37
N ALA A 524 43.56 10.30 29.47
CA ALA A 524 44.36 11.45 29.90
C ALA A 524 45.40 11.10 30.98
N ASP A 525 45.03 10.28 31.96
CA ASP A 525 45.78 10.09 33.21
C ASP A 525 46.85 9.00 33.10
N THR A 526 47.88 9.06 33.95
CA THR A 526 48.88 7.99 34.03
C THR A 526 48.28 6.76 34.72
N LEU A 527 48.53 5.57 34.19
CA LEU A 527 48.01 4.32 34.75
C LEU A 527 48.91 3.85 35.93
N PRO A 528 48.32 3.30 37.00
CA PRO A 528 49.11 2.71 38.08
C PRO A 528 49.91 1.49 37.58
N GLY A 529 51.20 1.45 37.93
CA GLY A 529 52.14 0.44 37.42
C GLY A 529 52.21 -0.85 38.24
N GLU A 530 53.07 -1.76 37.76
CA GLU A 530 53.33 -3.09 38.34
C GLU A 530 52.06 -3.96 38.41
N MET A 531 51.28 -3.97 37.33
CA MET A 531 50.06 -4.78 37.23
C MET A 531 50.34 -6.15 36.61
N ASP A 532 49.92 -7.22 37.27
CA ASP A 532 49.95 -8.59 36.72
C ASP A 532 48.84 -8.78 35.67
N LEU A 533 47.73 -8.08 35.85
CA LEU A 533 46.58 -8.08 34.96
C LEU A 533 46.03 -6.65 34.77
N ILE A 534 45.78 -6.25 33.54
CA ILE A 534 44.91 -5.10 33.23
C ILE A 534 43.71 -5.61 32.43
N VAL A 535 42.50 -5.15 32.76
CA VAL A 535 41.29 -5.40 31.98
C VAL A 535 40.74 -4.07 31.47
N CYS A 536 40.48 -3.97 30.17
CA CYS A 536 39.80 -2.81 29.56
C CYS A 536 38.87 -3.31 28.45
N SER A 537 37.58 -3.37 28.78
CA SER A 537 36.56 -4.00 27.94
C SER A 537 35.45 -3.00 27.61
N GLU A 538 34.83 -3.13 26.44
CA GLU A 538 33.65 -2.36 25.99
C GLU A 538 33.78 -0.82 25.98
N VAL A 539 35.00 -0.28 26.10
CA VAL A 539 35.24 1.18 26.12
C VAL A 539 36.16 1.71 25.01
N LEU A 540 37.07 0.90 24.46
CA LEU A 540 38.09 1.40 23.50
C LEU A 540 37.48 1.90 22.17
N TYR A 541 36.33 1.41 21.74
CA TYR A 541 35.61 1.90 20.55
C TYR A 541 34.90 3.26 20.76
N TYR A 542 34.95 3.82 21.97
CA TYR A 542 34.53 5.21 22.26
C TYR A 542 35.67 6.23 22.11
N LEU A 543 36.90 5.78 21.81
CA LEU A 543 37.99 6.69 21.46
C LEU A 543 37.77 7.30 20.07
N ASP A 544 38.39 8.46 19.83
CA ASP A 544 38.13 9.24 18.61
C ASP A 544 38.69 8.56 17.36
N ASP A 545 39.85 7.90 17.48
CA ASP A 545 40.49 7.18 16.39
C ASP A 545 41.44 6.05 16.86
N LEU A 546 42.02 5.32 15.90
CA LEU A 546 42.99 4.26 16.17
C LEU A 546 44.35 4.78 16.66
N ALA A 547 44.67 6.06 16.48
CA ALA A 547 45.91 6.65 17.03
C ALA A 547 45.79 6.82 18.55
N ASP A 548 44.61 7.14 19.06
CA ASP A 548 44.32 7.09 20.50
C ASP A 548 44.46 5.66 21.04
N VAL A 549 43.93 4.64 20.35
CA VAL A 549 44.11 3.22 20.75
C VAL A 549 45.60 2.87 20.88
N ARG A 550 46.44 3.27 19.91
CA ARG A 550 47.90 3.08 20.00
C ARG A 550 48.53 3.80 21.19
N ARG A 551 48.03 4.98 21.55
CA ARG A 551 48.51 5.74 22.72
C ARG A 551 48.15 5.01 24.01
N ILE A 552 46.93 4.47 24.10
CA ILE A 552 46.51 3.62 25.22
C ILE A 552 47.37 2.35 25.31
N ALA A 553 47.65 1.69 24.18
CA ALA A 553 48.49 0.50 24.14
C ALA A 553 49.86 0.72 24.81
N LYS A 554 50.50 1.87 24.54
CA LYS A 554 51.76 2.26 25.18
C LYS A 554 51.63 2.43 26.70
N LYS A 555 50.57 3.09 27.16
CA LYS A 555 50.28 3.27 28.59
C LYS A 555 50.04 1.93 29.29
N LEU A 556 49.35 0.99 28.62
CA LEU A 556 49.14 -0.36 29.13
C LEU A 556 50.48 -1.10 29.31
N ILE A 557 51.37 -1.01 28.32
CA ILE A 557 52.71 -1.62 28.41
C ILE A 557 53.51 -1.02 29.58
N GLU A 558 53.47 0.30 29.77
CA GLU A 558 54.16 0.96 30.89
C GLU A 558 53.63 0.50 32.25
N ALA A 559 52.32 0.23 32.35
CA ALA A 559 51.66 -0.17 33.59
C ALA A 559 51.77 -1.67 33.93
N LEU A 560 51.83 -2.55 32.93
CA LEU A 560 51.95 -4.00 33.13
C LEU A 560 53.32 -4.38 33.71
N ALA A 561 53.40 -5.35 34.63
CA ALA A 561 54.66 -5.99 34.97
C ALA A 561 55.24 -6.76 33.75
N PRO A 562 56.56 -7.01 33.65
CA PRO A 562 57.10 -7.92 32.64
C PRO A 562 56.42 -9.30 32.71
N GLY A 563 55.87 -9.78 31.60
CA GLY A 563 55.05 -11.01 31.56
C GLY A 563 53.58 -10.83 31.98
N GLY A 564 53.18 -9.64 32.45
CA GLY A 564 51.81 -9.31 32.81
C GLY A 564 50.85 -9.36 31.62
N SER A 565 49.56 -9.60 31.89
CA SER A 565 48.52 -9.79 30.88
C SER A 565 47.58 -8.60 30.75
N PHE A 566 47.15 -8.30 29.53
CA PHE A 566 46.08 -7.36 29.24
C PHE A 566 44.90 -8.08 28.59
N ILE A 567 43.70 -7.98 29.17
CA ILE A 567 42.48 -8.53 28.61
C ILE A 567 41.61 -7.41 28.06
N SER A 568 41.13 -7.60 26.84
CA SER A 568 40.23 -6.69 26.16
C SER A 568 39.06 -7.46 25.54
N ALA A 569 37.84 -7.03 25.81
CA ALA A 569 36.63 -7.57 25.20
C ALA A 569 35.92 -6.48 24.39
N HIS A 570 35.71 -6.72 23.10
CA HIS A 570 35.04 -5.77 22.21
C HIS A 570 34.12 -6.46 21.20
N ALA A 571 33.08 -5.74 20.78
CA ALA A 571 32.15 -6.19 19.76
C ALA A 571 32.70 -6.05 18.32
N PHE A 572 32.40 -7.03 17.47
CA PHE A 572 32.60 -6.93 16.02
C PHE A 572 31.63 -5.90 15.43
N VAL A 573 32.15 -4.98 14.63
CA VAL A 573 31.35 -3.97 13.93
C VAL A 573 31.53 -4.10 12.43
N LEU A 574 30.49 -3.81 11.66
CA LEU A 574 30.51 -3.95 10.22
C LEU A 574 31.49 -2.99 9.53
N ARG A 575 31.90 -1.91 10.21
CA ARG A 575 32.93 -0.99 9.71
C ARG A 575 34.28 -1.68 9.55
N ASP A 576 34.61 -2.62 10.43
CA ASP A 576 35.89 -3.34 10.37
C ASP A 576 35.85 -4.40 9.27
N ASN A 577 34.74 -5.13 9.18
CA ASN A 577 34.54 -6.16 8.18
C ASN A 577 33.05 -6.27 7.80
N VAL A 578 32.72 -5.79 6.62
CA VAL A 578 31.33 -5.73 6.13
C VAL A 578 30.73 -7.12 5.89
N GLY A 579 31.56 -8.13 5.57
CA GLY A 579 31.11 -9.50 5.26
C GLY A 579 30.90 -10.40 6.47
N ARG A 580 31.17 -9.92 7.69
CA ARG A 580 31.00 -10.67 8.95
C ARG A 580 29.72 -10.23 9.64
N THR A 581 29.07 -11.14 10.38
CA THR A 581 28.13 -10.74 11.43
C THR A 581 28.76 -9.68 12.33
N GLY A 582 28.03 -8.60 12.58
CA GLY A 582 28.53 -7.52 13.43
C GLY A 582 27.51 -6.42 13.65
N PHE A 583 27.86 -5.50 14.53
CA PHE A 583 27.05 -4.33 14.85
C PHE A 583 27.18 -3.23 13.78
N ASP A 584 26.05 -2.66 13.40
CA ASP A 584 25.97 -1.50 12.49
C ASP A 584 26.18 -0.19 13.27
N TRP A 585 27.37 -0.03 13.83
CA TRP A 585 27.79 1.17 14.56
C TRP A 585 28.70 2.05 13.71
N ASN A 586 28.64 3.36 13.95
CA ASN A 586 29.48 4.31 13.23
C ASN A 586 30.85 4.54 13.90
N THR A 587 31.50 3.46 14.36
CA THR A 587 32.83 3.46 14.99
C THR A 587 33.66 2.27 14.50
N PHE A 588 34.95 2.24 14.81
CA PHE A 588 35.78 1.04 14.65
C PHE A 588 35.48 0.05 15.78
N GLY A 589 35.71 -1.24 15.58
CA GLY A 589 35.34 -2.27 16.55
C GLY A 589 36.49 -3.19 16.91
N ALA A 590 36.13 -4.39 17.35
CA ALA A 590 37.06 -5.31 17.98
C ALA A 590 38.20 -5.78 17.07
N GLN A 591 37.95 -5.90 15.75
CA GLN A 591 39.00 -6.34 14.83
C GLN A 591 40.06 -5.25 14.70
N ALA A 592 39.64 -4.00 14.43
CA ALA A 592 40.56 -2.88 14.31
C ALA A 592 41.30 -2.59 15.63
N ILE A 593 40.62 -2.72 16.77
CA ILE A 593 41.23 -2.57 18.11
C ILE A 593 42.31 -3.63 18.32
N SER A 594 41.98 -4.90 18.11
CA SER A 594 42.90 -6.02 18.31
C SER A 594 44.13 -5.93 17.41
N GLU A 595 43.94 -5.64 16.12
CA GLU A 595 45.04 -5.46 15.17
C GLU A 595 45.94 -4.28 15.56
N THR A 596 45.36 -3.20 16.09
CA THR A 596 46.11 -2.04 16.56
C THR A 596 46.92 -2.34 17.82
N LEU A 597 46.35 -3.10 18.76
CA LEU A 597 47.04 -3.55 19.97
C LEU A 597 48.17 -4.53 19.63
N ALA A 598 47.91 -5.52 18.76
CA ALA A 598 48.89 -6.52 18.33
C ALA A 598 50.05 -5.92 17.52
N ALA A 599 49.83 -4.80 16.82
CA ALA A 599 50.86 -4.08 16.10
C ALA A 599 51.73 -3.16 17.01
N THR A 600 51.45 -3.11 18.32
CA THR A 600 52.22 -2.27 19.25
C THR A 600 53.39 -3.05 19.83
N ASP A 601 54.62 -2.58 19.57
CA ASP A 601 55.84 -3.19 20.08
C ASP A 601 55.81 -3.38 21.60
N GLY A 602 56.13 -4.60 22.06
CA GLY A 602 56.15 -4.97 23.48
C GLY A 602 54.88 -5.65 23.99
N LEU A 603 53.83 -5.73 23.17
CA LEU A 603 52.59 -6.44 23.46
C LEU A 603 52.38 -7.55 22.42
N VAL A 604 52.11 -8.78 22.86
CA VAL A 604 51.82 -9.92 21.96
C VAL A 604 50.44 -10.48 22.26
N LEU A 605 49.63 -10.74 21.23
CA LEU A 605 48.37 -11.47 21.39
C LEU A 605 48.69 -12.95 21.67
N GLU A 606 48.23 -13.47 22.80
CA GLU A 606 48.52 -14.85 23.22
C GLU A 606 47.32 -15.76 23.03
N GLN A 607 46.12 -15.28 23.39
CA GLN A 607 44.89 -16.05 23.26
C GLN A 607 43.72 -15.14 22.85
N SER A 608 42.77 -15.66 22.09
CA SER A 608 41.53 -14.98 21.71
C SER A 608 40.35 -15.94 21.75
N ILE A 609 39.27 -15.57 22.44
CA ILE A 609 37.97 -16.23 22.35
C ILE A 609 37.10 -15.38 21.42
N GLN A 610 36.64 -15.95 20.30
CA GLN A 610 35.83 -15.23 19.30
C GLN A 610 34.46 -15.86 19.14
N THR A 611 33.45 -15.01 19.14
CA THR A 611 32.06 -15.35 18.83
C THR A 611 31.60 -14.73 17.52
N GLU A 612 30.33 -14.87 17.20
CA GLU A 612 29.68 -14.15 16.10
C GLU A 612 29.67 -12.63 16.34
N LEU A 613 29.60 -12.15 17.59
CA LEU A 613 29.36 -10.73 17.92
C LEU A 613 30.50 -10.02 18.62
N TYR A 614 31.40 -10.73 19.30
CA TYR A 614 32.49 -10.13 20.04
C TYR A 614 33.73 -11.03 20.06
N ARG A 615 34.87 -10.45 20.40
CA ARG A 615 36.08 -11.18 20.73
C ARG A 615 36.64 -10.70 22.05
N ILE A 616 37.32 -11.62 22.73
CA ILE A 616 38.01 -11.37 23.99
C ILE A 616 39.45 -11.81 23.79
N ASP A 617 40.36 -10.86 23.90
CA ASP A 617 41.77 -11.06 23.64
C ASP A 617 42.56 -10.96 24.93
N ARG A 618 43.45 -11.93 25.18
CA ARG A 618 44.52 -11.82 26.16
C ARG A 618 45.83 -11.53 25.45
N PHE A 619 46.35 -10.36 25.73
CA PHE A 619 47.69 -9.92 25.35
C PHE A 619 48.67 -10.13 26.50
N ARG A 620 49.95 -10.32 26.20
CA ARG A 620 51.03 -10.41 27.19
C ARG A 620 52.10 -9.35 26.91
N ARG A 621 52.60 -8.71 27.96
CA ARG A 621 53.80 -7.86 27.87
C ARG A 621 55.04 -8.74 27.73
N LEU A 622 55.82 -8.53 26.67
CA LEU A 622 57.07 -9.30 26.46
C LEU A 622 58.13 -8.92 27.50
N SER A 623 58.80 -9.92 28.06
CA SER A 623 60.02 -9.74 28.84
C SER A 623 61.25 -9.68 27.93
N PRO A 624 62.37 -9.09 28.38
CA PRO A 624 63.60 -9.09 27.60
C PRO A 624 64.04 -10.52 27.23
N GLY A 625 64.08 -10.83 25.94
CA GLY A 625 64.46 -12.15 25.41
C GLY A 625 63.28 -13.10 25.10
N ASP A 626 62.04 -12.70 25.39
CA ASP A 626 60.86 -13.47 24.98
C ASP A 626 60.70 -13.49 23.45
N VAL A 627 60.26 -14.64 22.92
CA VAL A 627 59.85 -14.78 21.52
C VAL A 627 58.33 -14.73 21.45
N ALA A 628 57.80 -13.96 20.50
CA ALA A 628 56.36 -13.93 20.23
C ALA A 628 55.88 -15.31 19.77
N THR A 629 54.83 -15.83 20.40
CA THR A 629 54.17 -17.08 20.03
C THR A 629 52.98 -16.80 19.10
N GLU A 630 52.61 -17.77 18.27
CA GLU A 630 51.35 -17.68 17.53
C GLU A 630 50.16 -17.65 18.50
N PRO A 631 49.16 -16.78 18.28
CA PRO A 631 48.00 -16.67 19.16
C PRO A 631 47.11 -17.92 19.04
N MET A 632 46.62 -18.41 20.18
CA MET A 632 45.58 -19.45 20.21
C MET A 632 44.20 -18.80 20.03
N VAL A 633 43.45 -19.18 19.00
CA VAL A 633 42.14 -18.60 18.70
C VAL A 633 41.04 -19.66 18.83
N ASP A 634 40.18 -19.48 19.83
CA ASP A 634 39.04 -20.34 20.09
C ASP A 634 37.76 -19.71 19.50
N HIS A 635 37.11 -20.41 18.58
CA HIS A 635 35.81 -20.00 18.03
C HIS A 635 34.68 -20.68 18.79
N VAL A 636 33.87 -19.91 19.52
CA VAL A 636 32.76 -20.41 20.33
C VAL A 636 31.46 -19.68 20.01
N PRO A 637 30.30 -20.38 19.96
CA PRO A 637 29.02 -19.72 19.72
C PRO A 637 28.52 -19.01 20.99
N ILE A 638 27.76 -17.93 20.81
CA ILE A 638 26.97 -17.32 21.88
C ILE A 638 25.80 -18.24 22.25
N ARG A 639 25.62 -18.53 23.54
CA ARG A 639 24.55 -19.41 24.04
C ARG A 639 23.38 -18.61 24.60
N ALA A 640 23.66 -17.45 25.17
CA ALA A 640 22.68 -16.58 25.77
C ALA A 640 21.72 -16.00 24.71
N PRO A 641 20.42 -15.89 25.03
CA PRO A 641 19.48 -15.23 24.14
C PRO A 641 19.85 -13.75 23.98
N VAL A 642 19.87 -13.28 22.74
CA VAL A 642 20.11 -11.86 22.42
C VAL A 642 18.79 -11.11 22.46
N GLU A 643 18.65 -10.18 23.41
CA GLU A 643 17.47 -9.35 23.54
C GLU A 643 17.28 -8.44 22.32
N ILE A 644 16.02 -8.11 21.99
CA ILE A 644 15.67 -7.27 20.81
C ILE A 644 16.41 -5.91 20.83
N GLY A 645 16.64 -5.34 22.02
CA GLY A 645 17.36 -4.08 22.18
C GLY A 645 18.78 -4.11 21.65
N VAL A 646 19.45 -5.27 21.75
CA VAL A 646 20.78 -5.55 21.20
C VAL A 646 20.64 -6.02 19.74
N ALA A 647 19.74 -6.96 19.48
CA ALA A 647 19.58 -7.64 18.20
C ALA A 647 19.33 -6.69 17.02
N ARG A 648 18.55 -5.61 17.23
CA ARG A 648 18.28 -4.60 16.20
C ARG A 648 19.54 -3.94 15.63
N ASN A 649 20.62 -3.88 16.43
CA ASN A 649 21.87 -3.26 16.00
C ASN A 649 22.78 -4.23 15.25
N ILE A 650 22.40 -5.50 15.11
CA ILE A 650 23.18 -6.56 14.49
C ILE A 650 22.74 -6.74 13.03
N VAL A 651 23.69 -7.02 12.15
CA VAL A 651 23.41 -7.57 10.82
C VAL A 651 24.00 -8.97 10.75
N TRP A 652 23.14 -9.99 10.84
CA TRP A 652 23.53 -11.40 10.79
C TRP A 652 23.99 -11.79 9.39
N GLY A 653 25.15 -12.44 9.29
CA GLY A 653 25.76 -12.84 8.02
C GLY A 653 26.46 -11.71 7.25
N GLY A 654 26.57 -10.52 7.85
CA GLY A 654 27.21 -9.36 7.24
C GLY A 654 26.28 -8.52 6.35
N ALA A 655 26.76 -7.34 5.97
CA ALA A 655 26.06 -6.41 5.11
C ALA A 655 26.61 -6.46 3.67
N ARG A 656 25.73 -6.19 2.71
CA ARG A 656 26.09 -5.88 1.32
C ARG A 656 26.27 -4.38 1.11
N ALA A 657 25.55 -3.57 1.90
CA ALA A 657 25.68 -2.12 1.91
C ALA A 657 25.36 -1.56 3.29
N LEU A 658 26.22 -0.68 3.83
CA LEU A 658 25.98 -0.03 5.11
C LEU A 658 24.99 1.12 4.94
N ARG A 659 24.03 1.25 5.86
CA ARG A 659 23.03 2.33 5.86
C ARG A 659 23.67 3.72 5.80
N ARG A 660 24.77 3.91 6.53
CA ARG A 660 25.52 5.17 6.52
C ARG A 660 26.09 5.48 5.13
N ASP A 661 26.66 4.48 4.45
CA ASP A 661 27.38 4.69 3.20
C ASP A 661 26.37 5.03 2.09
N VAL A 662 25.24 4.31 2.04
CA VAL A 662 24.16 4.60 1.09
C VAL A 662 23.48 5.94 1.40
N ALA A 663 23.31 6.33 2.67
CA ALA A 663 22.75 7.65 3.00
C ALA A 663 23.63 8.81 2.51
N HIS A 664 24.96 8.65 2.53
CA HIS A 664 25.88 9.66 2.02
C HIS A 664 25.94 9.67 0.49
N SER A 665 25.92 8.50 -0.15
CA SER A 665 26.20 8.36 -1.59
C SER A 665 24.96 8.32 -2.49
N GLU A 666 23.79 7.91 -1.99
CA GLU A 666 22.62 7.65 -2.82
C GLU A 666 21.52 8.72 -2.64
N ARG A 667 20.95 9.15 -3.77
CA ARG A 667 19.72 9.97 -3.84
C ARG A 667 18.76 9.30 -4.82
N ARG A 668 17.50 9.12 -4.42
CA ARG A 668 16.51 8.36 -5.18
C ARG A 668 15.28 9.19 -5.49
N GLN A 669 14.66 8.90 -6.63
CA GLN A 669 13.40 9.51 -7.07
C GLN A 669 12.18 8.64 -6.74
N ARG A 670 12.41 7.37 -6.45
CA ARG A 670 11.38 6.37 -6.17
C ARG A 670 11.79 5.46 -5.02
N ILE A 671 10.80 4.90 -4.33
CA ILE A 671 10.98 3.99 -3.20
C ILE A 671 10.03 2.79 -3.28
N PRO A 672 10.41 1.65 -2.71
CA PRO A 672 9.48 0.56 -2.49
C PRO A 672 8.49 0.90 -1.35
N VAL A 673 7.19 0.81 -1.66
CA VAL A 673 6.12 0.74 -0.65
C VAL A 673 5.56 -0.68 -0.68
N LEU A 674 5.91 -1.48 0.31
CA LEU A 674 5.62 -2.91 0.34
C LEU A 674 4.25 -3.15 1.00
N MET A 675 3.40 -3.95 0.36
CA MET A 675 2.06 -4.31 0.84
C MET A 675 2.02 -5.79 1.23
N TYR A 676 1.96 -6.03 2.54
CA TYR A 676 1.75 -7.33 3.18
C TYR A 676 0.34 -7.44 3.74
N HIS A 677 -0.08 -8.67 4.06
CA HIS A 677 -1.36 -8.96 4.70
C HIS A 677 -1.12 -9.89 5.90
N SER A 678 -1.24 -11.21 5.71
CA SER A 678 -1.09 -12.22 6.76
C SER A 678 0.34 -12.77 6.82
N VAL A 679 0.88 -12.95 8.03
CA VAL A 679 2.14 -13.67 8.27
C VAL A 679 1.88 -14.89 9.14
N ALA A 680 1.73 -16.06 8.52
CA ALA A 680 1.41 -17.31 9.19
C ALA A 680 1.80 -18.52 8.33
N ASP A 681 2.12 -19.65 8.95
CA ASP A 681 2.43 -20.89 8.23
C ASP A 681 1.20 -21.47 7.54
N GLU A 682 0.06 -21.48 8.23
CA GLU A 682 -1.16 -22.18 7.82
C GLU A 682 -2.35 -21.25 7.55
N GLY A 683 -3.33 -21.78 6.80
CA GLY A 683 -4.61 -21.13 6.52
C GLY A 683 -5.21 -21.52 5.16
N PRO A 684 -6.32 -20.90 4.74
CA PRO A 684 -7.03 -21.29 3.52
C PRO A 684 -6.18 -21.17 2.25
N ALA A 685 -6.31 -22.14 1.33
CA ALA A 685 -5.56 -22.17 0.08
C ALA A 685 -5.94 -21.01 -0.87
N ALA A 686 -7.22 -20.60 -0.88
CA ALA A 686 -7.69 -19.46 -1.66
C ALA A 686 -7.03 -18.13 -1.26
N LEU A 687 -6.49 -18.05 -0.04
CA LEU A 687 -5.80 -16.88 0.50
C LEU A 687 -4.27 -17.00 0.48
N ALA A 688 -3.70 -18.05 -0.13
CA ALA A 688 -2.25 -18.28 -0.16
C ALA A 688 -1.47 -17.09 -0.77
N ARG A 689 -2.05 -16.40 -1.75
CA ARG A 689 -1.48 -15.17 -2.33
C ARG A 689 -1.20 -14.10 -1.27
N PHE A 690 -2.03 -14.00 -0.23
CA PHE A 690 -1.97 -12.95 0.80
C PHE A 690 -1.33 -13.43 2.11
N ARG A 691 -0.83 -14.68 2.17
CA ARG A 691 -0.23 -15.27 3.38
C ARG A 691 1.24 -15.62 3.16
N LEU A 692 2.14 -14.96 3.88
CA LEU A 692 3.57 -15.27 3.86
C LEU A 692 3.98 -16.06 5.11
N ALA A 693 4.81 -17.09 4.97
CA ALA A 693 5.33 -17.82 6.12
C ALA A 693 6.25 -16.94 6.98
N PRO A 694 6.23 -17.03 8.32
CA PRO A 694 7.09 -16.24 9.21
C PRO A 694 8.58 -16.31 8.85
N ALA A 695 9.10 -17.50 8.50
CA ALA A 695 10.50 -17.68 8.10
C ALA A 695 10.84 -16.94 6.79
N ALA A 696 9.91 -16.92 5.82
CA ALA A 696 10.08 -16.18 4.58
C ALA A 696 10.06 -14.66 4.83
N PHE A 697 9.13 -14.19 5.68
CA PHE A 697 9.09 -12.79 6.08
C PHE A 697 10.38 -12.35 6.81
N ALA A 698 10.86 -13.14 7.76
CA ALA A 698 12.11 -12.87 8.47
C ALA A 698 13.32 -12.78 7.51
N SER A 699 13.36 -13.65 6.50
CA SER A 699 14.41 -13.63 5.48
C SER A 699 14.36 -12.35 4.62
N GLN A 700 13.16 -11.87 4.27
CA GLN A 700 13.00 -10.60 3.56
C GLN A 700 13.46 -9.40 4.39
N MET A 701 13.13 -9.38 5.70
CA MET A 701 13.56 -8.31 6.60
C MET A 701 15.08 -8.29 6.81
N ALA A 702 15.68 -9.48 6.98
CA ALA A 702 17.13 -9.63 7.07
C ALA A 702 17.82 -9.17 5.79
N TRP A 703 17.26 -9.50 4.63
CA TRP A 703 17.78 -9.03 3.35
C TRP A 703 17.71 -7.51 3.21
N LEU A 704 16.58 -6.87 3.56
CA LEU A 704 16.46 -5.41 3.55
C LEU A 704 17.53 -4.78 4.45
N ARG A 705 17.69 -5.30 5.68
CA ARG A 705 18.67 -4.82 6.65
C ARG A 705 20.10 -4.94 6.13
N ALA A 706 20.49 -6.09 5.57
CA ALA A 706 21.82 -6.32 5.01
C ALA A 706 22.12 -5.47 3.77
N ASN A 707 21.10 -5.02 3.03
CA ASN A 707 21.24 -4.20 1.83
C ASN A 707 21.09 -2.69 2.08
N GLY A 708 21.20 -2.26 3.34
CA GLY A 708 21.23 -0.85 3.70
C GLY A 708 19.87 -0.16 3.69
N PHE A 709 18.76 -0.91 3.64
CA PHE A 709 17.42 -0.32 3.72
C PHE A 709 17.08 0.14 5.14
N HIS A 710 16.35 1.24 5.24
CA HIS A 710 15.79 1.72 6.50
C HIS A 710 14.29 2.02 6.35
N ALA A 711 13.52 1.72 7.38
CA ALA A 711 12.08 1.95 7.36
C ALA A 711 11.75 3.45 7.51
N ILE A 712 10.81 3.93 6.69
CA ILE A 712 10.17 5.24 6.84
C ILE A 712 8.68 5.07 7.12
N ARG A 713 7.99 6.16 7.45
CA ARG A 713 6.56 6.22 7.73
C ARG A 713 5.81 7.00 6.66
N SER A 714 4.49 6.83 6.58
CA SER A 714 3.64 7.56 5.66
C SER A 714 3.82 9.09 5.74
N GLU A 715 3.98 9.68 6.93
CA GLU A 715 4.19 11.14 7.04
C GLU A 715 5.54 11.59 6.47
N GLN A 716 6.57 10.74 6.54
CA GLN A 716 7.86 11.05 5.92
C GLN A 716 7.77 10.94 4.40
N LEU A 717 7.08 9.91 3.89
CA LEU A 717 6.83 9.75 2.45
C LEU A 717 6.05 10.94 1.89
N GLU A 718 4.96 11.33 2.56
CA GLU A 718 4.17 12.51 2.20
C GLU A 718 5.04 13.78 2.15
N TRP A 719 5.91 13.97 3.14
CA TRP A 719 6.82 15.11 3.17
C TRP A 719 7.77 15.11 1.96
N PHE A 720 8.39 13.99 1.61
CA PHE A 720 9.29 13.92 0.44
C PHE A 720 8.57 14.26 -0.87
N ILE A 721 7.38 13.71 -1.07
CA ILE A 721 6.57 13.93 -2.28
C ILE A 721 6.12 15.39 -2.39
N VAL A 722 5.49 15.92 -1.33
CA VAL A 722 4.95 17.30 -1.33
C VAL A 722 6.06 18.33 -1.52
N ASN A 723 7.24 18.11 -0.94
CA ASN A 723 8.38 19.02 -1.07
C ASN A 723 9.27 18.73 -2.28
N ARG A 724 8.95 17.71 -3.08
CA ARG A 724 9.74 17.23 -4.23
C ARG A 724 11.22 17.06 -3.89
N GLN A 725 11.51 16.50 -2.72
CA GLN A 725 12.87 16.26 -2.25
C GLN A 725 13.29 14.82 -2.59
N PRO A 726 14.46 14.61 -3.21
CA PRO A 726 14.99 13.26 -3.42
C PRO A 726 15.13 12.50 -2.09
N PHE A 727 14.78 11.22 -2.13
CA PHE A 727 14.94 10.31 -1.01
C PHE A 727 16.43 10.06 -0.73
N VAL A 728 16.83 10.09 0.54
CA VAL A 728 18.23 9.89 0.98
C VAL A 728 18.48 8.43 1.30
N GLY A 729 19.49 7.81 0.69
CA GLY A 729 19.81 6.39 0.91
C GLY A 729 18.75 5.46 0.32
N ARG A 730 18.40 4.39 1.06
CA ARG A 730 17.45 3.35 0.65
C ARG A 730 16.24 3.27 1.60
N PRO A 731 15.35 4.25 1.61
CA PRO A 731 14.14 4.16 2.41
C PRO A 731 13.17 3.11 1.84
N VAL A 732 12.45 2.45 2.73
CA VAL A 732 11.35 1.53 2.41
C VAL A 732 10.17 1.84 3.33
N LEU A 733 8.96 1.87 2.79
CA LEU A 733 7.74 1.90 3.59
C LEU A 733 7.16 0.48 3.61
N ILE A 734 7.07 -0.11 4.80
CA ILE A 734 6.52 -1.46 5.00
C ILE A 734 5.12 -1.32 5.53
N THR A 735 4.13 -1.81 4.77
CA THR A 735 2.71 -1.71 5.13
C THR A 735 2.07 -3.08 5.27
N PHE A 736 1.12 -3.18 6.21
CA PHE A 736 0.27 -4.34 6.40
C PHE A 736 -1.19 -3.91 6.34
N ASP A 737 -1.99 -4.60 5.52
CA ASP A 737 -3.42 -4.37 5.46
C ASP A 737 -4.18 -5.24 6.48
N ASP A 738 -5.46 -4.94 6.66
CA ASP A 738 -6.46 -5.67 7.44
C ASP A 738 -6.34 -5.65 8.98
N GLY A 739 -5.13 -5.56 9.54
CA GLY A 739 -4.93 -5.53 11.00
C GLY A 739 -4.98 -6.91 11.66
N PHE A 740 -4.50 -7.96 10.98
CA PHE A 740 -4.45 -9.33 11.51
C PHE A 740 -3.61 -9.45 12.79
N GLN A 741 -4.05 -10.30 13.71
CA GLN A 741 -3.35 -10.61 14.96
C GLN A 741 -1.95 -11.20 14.70
N ASN A 742 -1.80 -11.98 13.62
CA ASN A 742 -0.53 -12.61 13.27
C ASN A 742 0.58 -11.61 12.87
N PHE A 743 0.25 -10.34 12.59
CA PHE A 743 1.25 -9.26 12.54
C PHE A 743 1.96 -9.11 13.89
N ALA A 744 1.19 -9.06 14.98
CA ALA A 744 1.72 -8.90 16.33
C ALA A 744 2.56 -10.11 16.76
N ASP A 745 2.11 -11.31 16.38
CA ASP A 745 2.68 -12.57 16.84
C ASP A 745 3.95 -12.95 16.07
N HIS A 746 4.01 -12.65 14.77
CA HIS A 746 5.08 -13.13 13.88
C HIS A 746 5.84 -12.03 13.15
N ALA A 747 5.15 -11.03 12.58
CA ALA A 747 5.81 -9.99 11.77
C ALA A 747 6.56 -8.96 12.63
N TRP A 748 5.93 -8.49 13.71
CA TRP A 748 6.47 -7.43 14.56
C TRP A 748 7.81 -7.79 15.23
N PRO A 749 7.99 -8.99 15.81
CA PRO A 749 9.29 -9.39 16.35
C PRO A 749 10.42 -9.41 15.30
N ALA A 750 10.13 -9.88 14.08
CA ALA A 750 11.09 -9.94 12.99
C ALA A 750 11.49 -8.54 12.48
N LEU A 751 10.54 -7.61 12.39
CA LEU A 751 10.79 -6.21 12.05
C LEU A 751 11.73 -5.56 13.07
N ARG A 752 11.42 -5.67 14.37
CA ARG A 752 12.23 -5.04 15.43
C ARG A 752 13.64 -5.60 15.50
N THR A 753 13.80 -6.92 15.32
CA THR A 753 15.12 -7.58 15.29
C THR A 753 16.00 -7.06 14.15
N ASN A 754 15.41 -6.51 13.10
CA ASN A 754 16.12 -5.95 11.95
C ASN A 754 16.22 -4.42 11.96
N ASP A 755 15.87 -3.76 13.07
CA ASP A 755 15.75 -2.29 13.16
C ASP A 755 14.90 -1.71 12.03
N LEU A 756 13.74 -2.34 11.83
CA LEU A 756 12.69 -1.92 10.92
C LEU A 756 11.40 -1.68 11.72
N THR A 757 10.52 -0.87 11.14
CA THR A 757 9.15 -0.66 11.61
C THR A 757 8.19 -0.82 10.43
N ALA A 758 6.90 -0.84 10.71
CA ALA A 758 5.84 -0.93 9.72
C ALA A 758 4.62 -0.10 10.13
N GLU A 759 3.77 0.13 9.14
CA GLU A 759 2.46 0.74 9.32
C GLU A 759 1.36 -0.27 9.01
N VAL A 760 0.40 -0.42 9.93
CA VAL A 760 -0.72 -1.36 9.78
C VAL A 760 -2.03 -0.61 9.56
N PHE A 761 -2.73 -0.91 8.48
CA PHE A 761 -4.04 -0.33 8.18
C PHE A 761 -5.14 -1.16 8.84
N LEU A 762 -5.89 -0.55 9.76
CA LEU A 762 -6.88 -1.23 10.60
C LEU A 762 -8.31 -1.10 10.05
N VAL A 763 -9.07 -2.20 10.11
CA VAL A 763 -10.52 -2.20 9.93
C VAL A 763 -11.20 -1.95 11.27
N THR A 764 -11.51 -0.69 11.59
CA THR A 764 -11.73 -0.29 12.99
C THR A 764 -12.98 -0.86 13.65
N ASP A 765 -14.06 -1.11 12.90
CA ASP A 765 -15.30 -1.65 13.48
C ASP A 765 -15.20 -3.17 13.74
N LEU A 766 -14.11 -3.82 13.29
CA LEU A 766 -13.84 -5.26 13.47
C LEU A 766 -12.58 -5.53 14.29
N VAL A 767 -11.98 -4.51 14.93
CA VAL A 767 -10.87 -4.70 15.88
C VAL A 767 -11.33 -5.57 17.04
N GLY A 768 -10.57 -6.63 17.32
CA GLY A 768 -10.89 -7.67 18.31
C GLY A 768 -11.75 -8.82 17.77
N GLU A 769 -12.29 -8.70 16.55
CA GLU A 769 -13.11 -9.71 15.89
C GLU A 769 -12.27 -10.52 14.88
N SER A 770 -12.85 -10.87 13.73
CA SER A 770 -12.19 -11.62 12.67
C SER A 770 -12.54 -11.06 11.29
N ALA A 771 -11.73 -11.38 10.29
CA ALA A 771 -11.88 -10.97 8.90
C ALA A 771 -13.07 -11.65 8.20
N GLN A 772 -14.29 -11.30 8.59
CA GLN A 772 -15.52 -11.93 8.09
C GLN A 772 -15.70 -11.80 6.57
N TRP A 773 -15.04 -10.83 5.94
CA TRP A 773 -15.02 -10.69 4.49
C TRP A 773 -14.35 -11.88 3.79
N ASP A 774 -13.53 -12.68 4.48
CA ASP A 774 -12.86 -13.87 3.95
C ASP A 774 -13.61 -15.19 4.22
N ALA A 775 -14.76 -15.15 4.90
CA ALA A 775 -15.49 -16.34 5.34
C ALA A 775 -15.86 -17.30 4.18
N TYR A 776 -16.03 -16.77 2.96
CA TYR A 776 -16.30 -17.57 1.76
C TYR A 776 -15.08 -18.36 1.26
N SER A 777 -13.87 -17.95 1.64
CA SER A 777 -12.59 -18.56 1.26
C SER A 777 -12.07 -19.57 2.29
N GLY A 778 -12.60 -19.55 3.51
CA GLY A 778 -12.24 -20.44 4.61
C GLY A 778 -12.46 -19.78 5.99
N PRO A 779 -11.96 -20.37 7.09
CA PRO A 779 -12.05 -19.77 8.42
C PRO A 779 -11.45 -18.35 8.45
N PRO A 780 -12.21 -17.33 8.90
CA PRO A 780 -11.73 -15.96 9.04
C PRO A 780 -10.49 -15.86 9.93
N THR A 781 -9.51 -15.04 9.53
CA THR A 781 -8.33 -14.77 10.35
C THR A 781 -8.65 -13.78 11.46
N GLN A 782 -8.09 -14.00 12.64
CA GLN A 782 -8.28 -13.15 13.82
C GLN A 782 -7.67 -11.76 13.60
N LEU A 783 -8.39 -10.71 13.99
CA LEU A 783 -7.91 -9.33 13.97
C LEU A 783 -7.37 -8.93 15.34
N MET A 784 -6.41 -8.01 15.35
CA MET A 784 -5.87 -7.44 16.59
C MET A 784 -6.98 -6.79 17.41
N ASP A 785 -6.92 -6.93 18.73
CA ASP A 785 -7.73 -6.16 19.65
C ASP A 785 -7.12 -4.78 19.94
N ALA A 786 -7.90 -3.90 20.56
CA ALA A 786 -7.45 -2.55 20.89
C ALA A 786 -6.28 -2.53 21.88
N GLY A 787 -6.14 -3.56 22.73
CA GLY A 787 -5.02 -3.72 23.66
C GLY A 787 -3.70 -3.96 22.93
N THR A 788 -3.73 -4.85 21.93
CA THR A 788 -2.61 -5.16 21.05
C THR A 788 -2.19 -3.94 20.24
N VAL A 789 -3.15 -3.21 19.66
CA VAL A 789 -2.87 -1.95 18.92
C VAL A 789 -2.16 -0.94 19.81
N ARG A 790 -2.65 -0.70 21.04
CA ARG A 790 -2.00 0.21 22.02
C ARG A 790 -0.57 -0.20 22.34
N ARG A 791 -0.36 -1.48 22.65
CA ARG A 791 0.95 -2.03 23.00
C ARG A 791 1.95 -1.83 21.85
N LEU A 792 1.58 -2.25 20.64
CA LEU A 792 2.45 -2.14 19.47
C LEU A 792 2.74 -0.67 19.09
N ALA A 793 1.77 0.24 19.25
CA ALA A 793 2.00 1.67 19.04
C ALA A 793 3.02 2.26 20.04
N GLY A 794 2.99 1.77 21.28
CA GLY A 794 3.99 2.06 22.31
C GLY A 794 5.37 1.47 22.01
N GLU A 795 5.42 0.31 21.35
CA GLU A 795 6.66 -0.36 20.96
C GLU A 795 7.29 0.21 19.67
N GLY A 796 6.54 0.99 18.88
CA GLY A 796 7.05 1.70 17.70
C GLY A 796 6.39 1.36 16.37
N ALA A 797 5.32 0.56 16.34
CA ALA A 797 4.51 0.35 15.15
C ALA A 797 3.63 1.58 14.86
N PHE A 798 3.28 1.78 13.58
CA PHE A 798 2.37 2.83 13.13
C PHE A 798 1.05 2.22 12.67
N PHE A 799 -0.02 3.01 12.74
CA PHE A 799 -1.35 2.54 12.39
C PHE A 799 -2.06 3.58 11.54
N GLY A 800 -2.63 3.12 10.44
CA GLY A 800 -3.46 3.89 9.51
C GLY A 800 -4.85 3.28 9.37
N SER A 801 -5.71 3.92 8.59
CA SER A 801 -7.08 3.46 8.35
C SER A 801 -7.17 2.47 7.19
N HIS A 802 -7.80 1.33 7.39
CA HIS A 802 -8.35 0.48 6.31
C HIS A 802 -9.87 0.63 6.20
N LEU A 803 -10.35 1.85 6.52
CA LEU A 803 -11.74 2.21 6.74
C LEU A 803 -12.35 1.49 7.95
N ALA A 804 -13.63 1.75 8.21
CA ALA A 804 -14.29 1.23 9.40
C ALA A 804 -14.77 -0.21 9.19
N THR A 805 -15.39 -0.50 8.04
CA THR A 805 -16.09 -1.78 7.81
C THR A 805 -15.52 -2.66 6.71
N HIS A 806 -14.37 -2.28 6.12
CA HIS A 806 -13.73 -2.96 4.96
C HIS A 806 -14.57 -2.97 3.67
N ARG A 807 -15.66 -2.21 3.60
CA ARG A 807 -16.48 -2.14 2.38
C ARG A 807 -15.75 -1.43 1.23
N ALA A 808 -15.95 -1.94 0.02
CA ALA A 808 -15.44 -1.30 -1.19
C ALA A 808 -16.11 0.07 -1.39
N ILE A 809 -15.30 1.11 -1.53
CA ILE A 809 -15.76 2.51 -1.49
C ILE A 809 -16.65 2.91 -2.67
N ASP A 810 -16.49 2.25 -3.81
CA ASP A 810 -17.22 2.49 -5.06
C ASP A 810 -18.71 2.12 -4.96
N GLY A 811 -19.08 1.35 -3.94
CA GLY A 811 -20.47 1.00 -3.61
C GLY A 811 -21.09 1.83 -2.48
N LEU A 812 -20.32 2.73 -1.85
CA LEU A 812 -20.80 3.59 -0.75
C LEU A 812 -21.43 4.88 -1.27
N SER A 813 -22.33 5.50 -0.49
CA SER A 813 -22.66 6.92 -0.69
C SER A 813 -21.50 7.82 -0.28
N SER A 814 -21.47 9.06 -0.75
CA SER A 814 -20.48 10.06 -0.28
C SER A 814 -20.59 10.29 1.23
N SER A 815 -21.81 10.24 1.78
CA SER A 815 -22.04 10.35 3.24
C SER A 815 -21.50 9.14 4.00
N ASP A 816 -21.76 7.93 3.53
CA ASP A 816 -21.26 6.70 4.16
C ASP A 816 -19.73 6.65 4.06
N LEU A 817 -19.16 7.01 2.91
CA LEU A 817 -17.71 7.08 2.73
C LEU A 817 -17.07 8.11 3.68
N ALA A 818 -17.67 9.29 3.84
CA ALA A 818 -17.21 10.27 4.81
C ALA A 818 -17.30 9.74 6.26
N ALA A 819 -18.38 9.03 6.59
CA ALA A 819 -18.55 8.41 7.91
C ALA A 819 -17.50 7.30 8.17
N GLU A 820 -17.22 6.44 7.20
CA GLU A 820 -16.15 5.41 7.25
C GLU A 820 -14.79 6.05 7.52
N LEU A 821 -14.45 7.10 6.77
CA LEU A 821 -13.19 7.84 6.88
C LEU A 821 -13.02 8.50 8.25
N LEU A 822 -14.05 9.21 8.73
CA LEU A 822 -14.03 9.92 10.01
C LEU A 822 -13.99 8.96 11.20
N ARG A 823 -14.86 7.94 11.19
CA ARG A 823 -14.97 6.94 12.26
C ARG A 823 -13.65 6.20 12.46
N SER A 824 -13.10 5.66 11.37
CA SER A 824 -11.85 4.89 11.42
C SER A 824 -10.69 5.74 11.93
N ARG A 825 -10.53 6.97 11.42
CA ARG A 825 -9.49 7.90 11.90
C ARG A 825 -9.58 8.12 13.41
N MET A 826 -10.77 8.42 13.91
CA MET A 826 -10.96 8.77 15.32
C MET A 826 -10.76 7.59 16.27
N PHE A 827 -11.12 6.37 15.89
CA PHE A 827 -10.81 5.18 16.69
C PHE A 827 -9.31 4.92 16.79
N ILE A 828 -8.58 5.03 15.66
CA ILE A 828 -7.13 4.84 15.64
C ILE A 828 -6.44 5.91 16.49
N GLU A 829 -6.88 7.16 16.41
CA GLU A 829 -6.38 8.26 17.25
C GLU A 829 -6.62 7.99 18.75
N ARG A 830 -7.79 7.42 19.11
CA ARG A 830 -8.10 7.02 20.50
C ARG A 830 -7.17 5.90 20.99
N TRP A 831 -6.87 4.89 20.17
CA TRP A 831 -6.01 3.77 20.58
C TRP A 831 -4.53 4.15 20.62
N THR A 832 -4.05 4.88 19.62
CA THR A 832 -2.63 5.18 19.47
C THR A 832 -2.18 6.43 20.22
N GLY A 833 -3.11 7.32 20.60
CA GLY A 833 -2.81 8.63 21.18
C GLY A 833 -2.07 9.56 20.21
N ARG A 834 -2.09 9.28 18.91
CA ARG A 834 -1.39 10.04 17.86
C ARG A 834 -2.37 10.40 16.73
N PRO A 835 -2.20 11.55 16.05
CA PRO A 835 -2.97 11.88 14.86
C PRO A 835 -2.81 10.81 13.78
N THR A 836 -3.90 10.44 13.11
CA THR A 836 -3.88 9.48 12.01
C THR A 836 -4.12 10.21 10.70
N THR A 837 -3.17 10.12 9.77
CA THR A 837 -3.22 10.86 8.49
C THR A 837 -3.13 9.97 7.25
N ALA A 838 -2.95 8.66 7.43
CA ALA A 838 -2.79 7.68 6.37
C ALA A 838 -3.99 6.73 6.29
N PHE A 839 -4.36 6.35 5.07
CA PHE A 839 -5.31 5.25 4.83
C PHE A 839 -4.84 4.35 3.68
N ALA A 840 -5.30 3.11 3.67
CA ALA A 840 -5.27 2.23 2.51
C ALA A 840 -6.71 1.86 2.14
N ALA A 841 -7.10 1.99 0.87
CA ALA A 841 -8.46 1.67 0.46
C ALA A 841 -8.68 0.15 0.37
N PRO A 842 -9.76 -0.42 0.98
CA PRO A 842 -10.08 -1.84 0.86
C PRO A 842 -10.10 -2.30 -0.59
N PHE A 843 -9.51 -3.48 -0.82
CA PHE A 843 -9.34 -4.08 -2.15
C PHE A 843 -8.56 -3.21 -3.16
N SER A 844 -7.83 -2.20 -2.68
CA SER A 844 -7.19 -1.17 -3.52
C SER A 844 -8.18 -0.50 -4.49
N VAL A 845 -9.46 -0.37 -4.11
CA VAL A 845 -10.46 0.27 -4.96
C VAL A 845 -10.46 1.78 -4.70
N THR A 846 -10.38 2.57 -5.77
CA THR A 846 -10.48 4.03 -5.70
C THR A 846 -11.56 4.56 -6.63
N ASP A 847 -12.09 5.75 -6.33
CA ASP A 847 -12.98 6.50 -7.20
C ASP A 847 -12.70 8.01 -7.09
N ARG A 848 -13.41 8.82 -7.88
CA ARG A 848 -13.21 10.27 -7.94
C ARG A 848 -13.65 11.00 -6.66
N ARG A 849 -14.40 10.36 -5.76
CA ARG A 849 -14.91 10.96 -4.53
C ARG A 849 -13.90 10.79 -3.38
N LEU A 850 -13.24 9.63 -3.32
CA LEU A 850 -12.34 9.25 -2.23
C LEU A 850 -11.29 10.29 -1.90
N GLY A 851 -10.46 10.68 -2.88
CA GLY A 851 -9.30 11.53 -2.63
C GLY A 851 -9.68 12.89 -2.02
N ARG A 852 -10.82 13.46 -2.44
CA ARG A 852 -11.31 14.73 -1.91
C ARG A 852 -11.90 14.57 -0.51
N LEU A 853 -12.82 13.61 -0.33
CA LEU A 853 -13.45 13.36 0.96
C LEU A 853 -12.40 12.95 2.01
N ALA A 854 -11.40 12.16 1.65
CA ALA A 854 -10.30 11.78 2.55
C ALA A 854 -9.52 13.01 3.03
N LYS A 855 -9.15 13.92 2.12
CA LYS A 855 -8.49 15.20 2.48
C LYS A 855 -9.35 16.04 3.42
N GLU A 856 -10.65 16.13 3.14
CA GLU A 856 -11.61 16.87 3.98
C GLU A 856 -11.84 16.21 5.35
N CYS A 857 -11.68 14.89 5.44
CA CYS A 857 -11.73 14.12 6.69
C CYS A 857 -10.42 14.16 7.49
N GLY A 858 -9.36 14.77 6.97
CA GLY A 858 -8.06 14.96 7.64
C GLY A 858 -6.94 14.01 7.22
N TYR A 859 -7.14 13.17 6.19
CA TYR A 859 -6.09 12.35 5.62
C TYR A 859 -5.18 13.17 4.70
N ARG A 860 -3.89 12.83 4.69
CA ARG A 860 -2.87 13.50 3.86
C ARG A 860 -2.25 12.56 2.85
N ILE A 861 -2.23 11.27 3.17
CA ILE A 861 -1.63 10.23 2.36
C ILE A 861 -2.57 9.02 2.29
N GLY A 862 -2.66 8.43 1.12
CA GLY A 862 -3.58 7.35 0.81
C GLY A 862 -2.91 6.32 -0.08
N PHE A 863 -3.23 5.05 0.10
CA PHE A 863 -2.75 3.96 -0.74
C PHE A 863 -3.94 3.33 -1.48
N GLY A 864 -3.89 3.36 -2.81
CA GLY A 864 -5.02 3.05 -3.69
C GLY A 864 -4.69 2.07 -4.82
N GLY A 865 -5.49 2.08 -5.88
CA GLY A 865 -5.55 1.06 -6.93
C GLY A 865 -4.36 0.94 -7.88
N ARG A 866 -3.26 1.62 -7.57
CA ARG A 866 -2.04 1.59 -8.37
C ARG A 866 -1.05 0.56 -7.82
N HIS A 867 -0.46 -0.22 -8.71
CA HIS A 867 0.61 -1.15 -8.37
C HIS A 867 1.95 -0.63 -8.86
N GLY A 868 2.99 -0.72 -8.04
CA GLY A 868 4.35 -0.29 -8.37
C GLY A 868 5.03 0.52 -7.26
N PRO A 869 6.24 1.05 -7.54
CA PRO A 869 6.95 1.93 -6.61
C PRO A 869 6.30 3.31 -6.53
N ALA A 870 6.47 3.99 -5.39
CA ALA A 870 6.07 5.39 -5.25
C ALA A 870 7.23 6.31 -5.67
N ASP A 871 6.91 7.36 -6.43
CA ASP A 871 7.84 8.41 -6.84
C ASP A 871 7.41 9.80 -6.35
N LEU A 872 8.22 10.83 -6.63
CA LEU A 872 7.96 12.21 -6.21
C LEU A 872 6.83 12.91 -6.99
N ASP A 873 6.35 12.34 -8.11
CA ASP A 873 5.30 12.92 -8.95
C ASP A 873 3.91 12.31 -8.66
N CYS A 874 3.86 11.26 -7.84
CA CYS A 874 2.61 10.64 -7.40
C CYS A 874 1.71 11.60 -6.61
N ASP A 875 0.39 11.50 -6.81
CA ASP A 875 -0.60 12.12 -5.89
C ASP A 875 -0.51 11.45 -4.51
N PRO A 876 -0.22 12.19 -3.43
CA PRO A 876 -0.12 11.62 -2.07
C PRO A 876 -1.35 10.85 -1.63
N ILE A 877 -2.54 11.15 -2.15
CA ILE A 877 -3.79 10.50 -1.71
C ILE A 877 -4.12 9.19 -2.44
N ASP A 878 -3.29 8.78 -3.42
CA ASP A 878 -3.49 7.57 -4.23
C ASP A 878 -2.14 6.87 -4.55
N LEU A 879 -1.28 6.69 -3.57
CA LEU A 879 0.06 6.14 -3.80
C LEU A 879 0.03 4.66 -4.23
N PRO A 880 0.92 4.27 -5.16
CA PRO A 880 1.07 2.88 -5.56
C PRO A 880 1.77 2.06 -4.48
N ARG A 881 1.47 0.76 -4.45
CA ARG A 881 2.18 -0.22 -3.62
C ARG A 881 2.63 -1.45 -4.40
N ILE A 882 3.66 -2.10 -3.90
CA ILE A 882 4.19 -3.36 -4.40
C ILE A 882 3.59 -4.49 -3.55
N GLU A 883 2.71 -5.29 -4.15
CA GLU A 883 2.15 -6.46 -3.49
C GLU A 883 3.23 -7.53 -3.28
N ILE A 884 3.37 -7.94 -2.02
CA ILE A 884 4.21 -9.06 -1.63
C ILE A 884 3.32 -10.28 -1.47
N ARG A 885 3.58 -11.28 -2.29
CA ARG A 885 2.74 -12.47 -2.38
C ARG A 885 3.35 -13.62 -1.61
N GLY A 886 2.50 -14.43 -0.99
CA GLY A 886 2.88 -15.63 -0.25
C GLY A 886 3.46 -16.76 -1.11
N ASP A 887 3.09 -16.79 -2.39
CA ASP A 887 3.52 -17.78 -3.37
C ASP A 887 4.81 -17.38 -4.12
N HIS A 888 5.50 -16.32 -3.67
CA HIS A 888 6.75 -15.83 -4.25
C HIS A 888 7.96 -16.24 -3.41
N SER A 889 9.08 -16.53 -4.08
CA SER A 889 10.35 -16.81 -3.43
C SER A 889 11.03 -15.55 -2.89
N LEU A 890 12.13 -15.72 -2.14
CA LEU A 890 12.99 -14.60 -1.75
C LEU A 890 13.59 -13.92 -2.98
N ASP A 891 13.97 -14.67 -4.02
CA ASP A 891 14.56 -14.09 -5.24
C ASP A 891 13.55 -13.22 -6.01
N ASP A 892 12.27 -13.63 -6.04
CA ASP A 892 11.19 -12.81 -6.61
C ASP A 892 11.01 -11.50 -5.83
N PHE A 893 11.10 -11.56 -4.50
CA PHE A 893 11.06 -10.38 -3.64
C PHE A 893 12.25 -9.45 -3.92
N VAL A 894 13.46 -10.00 -3.98
CA VAL A 894 14.69 -9.26 -4.29
C VAL A 894 14.59 -8.59 -5.64
N GLY A 895 14.20 -9.32 -6.69
CA GLY A 895 14.04 -8.77 -8.03
C GLY A 895 13.02 -7.62 -8.09
N LYS A 896 11.89 -7.73 -7.37
CA LYS A 896 10.91 -6.64 -7.24
C LYS A 896 11.50 -5.40 -6.57
N VAL A 897 12.24 -5.56 -5.48
CA VAL A 897 12.79 -4.44 -4.72
C VAL A 897 13.96 -3.79 -5.47
N GLU A 898 14.87 -4.58 -6.04
CA GLU A 898 16.00 -4.08 -6.84
C GLU A 898 15.56 -3.38 -8.12
N ALA A 899 14.46 -3.81 -8.75
CA ALA A 899 13.88 -3.10 -9.90
C ALA A 899 13.45 -1.66 -9.58
N VAL A 900 13.18 -1.35 -8.30
CA VAL A 900 12.93 0.02 -7.83
C VAL A 900 14.24 0.81 -7.66
N LEU A 901 15.34 0.10 -7.37
CA LEU A 901 16.65 0.72 -7.12
C LEU A 901 17.42 1.08 -8.40
N ALA A 902 17.16 0.36 -9.49
CA ALA A 902 17.63 0.72 -10.84
C ALA A 902 17.09 2.09 -11.27
#